data_AF-A0A0D0GTQ8-F1
#
_entry.id   AF-A0A0D0GTQ8-F1
#
_cell.length_a   1.000
_cell.length_b   1.000
_cell.length_c   1.000
_cell.angle_alpha   90.00
_cell.angle_beta   90.00
_cell.angle_gamma   90.00
#
_symmetry.space_group_name_H-M   'P 1'
#
loop_
_entity.id
_entity.type
_entity.pdbx_description
1 polymer ?
#
loop_
_entity_poly.entity_id
_entity_poly.type
_entity_poly.pdbx_seq_one_letter_code
_entity_poly.pdbx_strand_id
1 'polypeptide(L)'
;MNSKDQLNPEQQRLTSHYDKETNWLKWGPYVSDRQWGTVREDYSYNGEVWDYTTHDMARSKAFRWGEEGLGGFSDDAQNLCVGLALWNGKDAILKERLFGLTNNQGNHGEDVKELYYHLDSSPTHSYMKMLYKYPFQAFPYEALISENAKRDRTQPEFELFDTGLFDHDEYADVFIEYAKNKEEDLLIRYTVFNRSSAAVTLDVIPQLWYRNTWLDGEHGTKPEILNQGNQTLLLRSDSIGDYHCYADGAPQLLFTDNESNNQRLYQAENISRYVKDGINEYIVNGNQDAVNPDNIGTKAGIRYNLTIPAGGNSVIKVRLCKDKVSRPFGDFDDVFALRIQETDTFYAQKQVDTISADEKAMQRQAWAGMFWNKQFYSYDVNKWLNGDNGQPVPPKQRKTGRNSHWKHFVANDILSMPDKWEYPWFAAWDLAFHCISFAPLDPDFAKDQLRLMVSANYMHPSGQLPAYEWDFGDVNPPVHAMATWHVYLADKAVKGKGDINFLVEIFNKLLLNFTWWVNQKDSEGNNIFEGGFLGLDNIGVFNRSQPVPGGGFLEQADGTSWMAMYALDMMQISMELSLNFEVFESMAIKFSEHFLYIAGSISSMGDGSAGLWDEEDGFYYDMLRRPDGSADRLRLRSLVGLIPMFAQVVFDERKWGKLPKLKERLEWFMQQRPDLVQLVSHWTDTKGSDQHLLSLLRGHRMKLLLKRMLDPNEFLSDFGVRSVSRAYCTYPFNYQLDGIDYTVKYIPAESDSGMFGGNSNWRGPMWMPVNYLIIESLKNFQEYYTDDFKVECPTGSGQFLSLKEIAALLSQRLKSIFIRNEAGERPVSGGNPKFNHDPHFKDYILFHEYFNGDNGKGLGASHQTGWTGLIALL
;
A
#
# COMPACT_ATOMS: atom_id res chain seq x y z
N MET A 1 -39.78 -1.45 -10.44
CA MET A 1 -38.58 -2.20 -10.87
C MET A 1 -37.61 -2.13 -9.70
N ASN A 2 -37.17 -3.27 -9.18
CA ASN A 2 -36.29 -3.28 -8.01
C ASN A 2 -34.92 -2.72 -8.40
N SER A 3 -34.26 -1.97 -7.53
CA SER A 3 -32.95 -1.37 -7.81
C SER A 3 -31.86 -2.41 -8.11
N LYS A 4 -32.01 -3.67 -7.64
CA LYS A 4 -31.09 -4.77 -7.92
C LYS A 4 -31.05 -5.16 -9.42
N ASP A 5 -32.12 -4.94 -10.18
CA ASP A 5 -32.19 -5.32 -11.61
C ASP A 5 -31.38 -4.39 -12.54
N GLN A 6 -30.80 -3.29 -12.02
CA GLN A 6 -29.96 -2.35 -12.78
C GLN A 6 -28.45 -2.56 -12.57
N LEU A 7 -28.04 -3.43 -11.64
CA LEU A 7 -26.63 -3.70 -11.33
C LEU A 7 -26.05 -4.71 -12.31
N ASN A 8 -24.79 -4.54 -12.70
CA ASN A 8 -24.06 -5.57 -13.45
C ASN A 8 -23.77 -6.81 -12.55
N PRO A 9 -23.44 -7.98 -13.12
CA PRO A 9 -23.27 -9.22 -12.33
C PRO A 9 -22.24 -9.11 -11.20
N GLU A 10 -21.16 -8.36 -11.40
CA GLU A 10 -20.13 -8.18 -10.37
C GLU A 10 -20.61 -7.29 -9.22
N GLN A 11 -21.34 -6.21 -9.52
CA GLN A 11 -21.99 -5.39 -8.51
C GLN A 11 -23.07 -6.16 -7.74
N GLN A 12 -23.80 -7.07 -8.40
CA GLN A 12 -24.77 -7.94 -7.73
C GLN A 12 -24.07 -8.85 -6.71
N ARG A 13 -22.94 -9.47 -7.08
CA ARG A 13 -22.15 -10.31 -6.16
C ARG A 13 -21.64 -9.52 -4.97
N LEU A 14 -21.12 -8.32 -5.21
CA LEU A 14 -20.62 -7.45 -4.14
C LEU A 14 -21.75 -7.02 -3.19
N THR A 15 -22.90 -6.63 -3.75
CA THR A 15 -24.08 -6.26 -2.96
C THR A 15 -24.58 -7.44 -2.12
N SER A 16 -24.74 -8.62 -2.71
CA SER A 16 -25.17 -9.83 -1.98
C SER A 16 -24.15 -10.29 -0.95
N HIS A 17 -22.85 -9.98 -1.12
CA HIS A 17 -21.85 -10.22 -0.09
C HIS A 17 -22.09 -9.32 1.14
N TYR A 18 -22.18 -8.00 0.94
CA TYR A 18 -22.37 -7.06 2.04
C TYR A 18 -23.76 -7.11 2.68
N ASP A 19 -24.78 -7.54 1.93
CA ASP A 19 -26.11 -7.89 2.45
C ASP A 19 -26.10 -9.21 3.26
N LYS A 20 -24.95 -9.92 3.31
CA LYS A 20 -24.76 -11.22 3.98
C LYS A 20 -25.64 -12.34 3.43
N GLU A 21 -26.05 -12.22 2.17
CA GLU A 21 -26.79 -13.25 1.42
C GLU A 21 -25.83 -14.34 0.90
N THR A 22 -24.57 -13.96 0.62
CA THR A 22 -23.51 -14.80 0.04
C THR A 22 -22.15 -14.42 0.63
N ASN A 23 -21.14 -15.28 0.51
CA ASN A 23 -19.75 -15.00 0.89
C ASN A 23 -18.79 -15.08 -0.32
N TRP A 24 -18.97 -14.20 -1.31
CA TRP A 24 -18.09 -14.16 -2.49
C TRP A 24 -16.63 -13.82 -2.16
N LEU A 25 -16.38 -13.05 -1.09
CA LEU A 25 -15.03 -12.70 -0.64
C LEU A 25 -14.37 -13.78 0.23
N LYS A 26 -15.02 -14.93 0.44
CA LYS A 26 -14.42 -16.05 1.19
C LYS A 26 -13.05 -16.44 0.67
N TRP A 27 -12.87 -16.47 -0.65
CA TRP A 27 -11.61 -16.85 -1.27
C TRP A 27 -10.99 -15.65 -2.01
N GLY A 28 -9.69 -15.42 -1.85
CA GLY A 28 -9.02 -14.27 -2.44
C GLY A 28 -7.50 -14.41 -2.46
N PRO A 29 -6.79 -13.41 -3.01
CA PRO A 29 -5.33 -13.42 -3.14
C PRO A 29 -4.62 -13.13 -1.80
N TYR A 30 -5.15 -13.67 -0.70
CA TYR A 30 -4.81 -13.32 0.67
C TYR A 30 -3.49 -13.94 1.18
N VAL A 31 -2.86 -14.78 0.37
CA VAL A 31 -1.52 -15.31 0.63
C VAL A 31 -0.50 -14.20 0.36
N SER A 32 0.46 -14.05 1.26
CA SER A 32 1.53 -13.06 1.09
C SER A 32 2.48 -13.45 -0.04
N ASP A 33 3.13 -12.48 -0.67
CA ASP A 33 4.22 -12.79 -1.60
C ASP A 33 5.54 -13.05 -0.83
N ARG A 34 5.63 -12.53 0.41
CA ARG A 34 6.71 -12.80 1.38
C ARG A 34 6.19 -12.87 2.82
N GLN A 35 6.56 -13.92 3.54
CA GLN A 35 6.31 -14.10 4.98
C GLN A 35 7.62 -14.21 5.76
N TRP A 36 8.71 -14.67 5.13
CA TRP A 36 10.05 -14.63 5.73
C TRP A 36 10.53 -13.18 5.92
N GLY A 37 11.35 -12.94 6.95
CA GLY A 37 11.82 -11.58 7.27
C GLY A 37 10.71 -10.62 7.73
N THR A 38 9.65 -11.11 8.40
CA THR A 38 8.60 -10.25 9.01
C THR A 38 8.71 -10.19 10.53
N VAL A 39 8.28 -9.09 11.16
CA VAL A 39 8.41 -8.90 12.61
C VAL A 39 7.62 -9.95 13.38
N ARG A 40 6.43 -10.29 12.88
CA ARG A 40 5.58 -11.34 13.46
C ARG A 40 6.25 -12.72 13.44
N GLU A 41 7.12 -13.02 12.47
CA GLU A 41 7.89 -14.27 12.42
C GLU A 41 9.28 -14.19 13.10
N ASP A 42 9.62 -13.07 13.75
CA ASP A 42 10.88 -12.86 14.46
C ASP A 42 10.79 -13.32 15.93
N TYR A 43 11.63 -14.29 16.28
CA TYR A 43 11.78 -14.80 17.64
C TYR A 43 13.24 -14.69 18.11
N SER A 44 14.06 -13.87 17.43
CA SER A 44 15.44 -13.58 17.81
C SER A 44 15.53 -12.81 19.14
N TYR A 45 16.72 -12.81 19.75
CA TYR A 45 16.96 -12.10 21.01
C TYR A 45 17.26 -10.61 20.83
N ASN A 46 17.70 -10.22 19.64
CA ASN A 46 18.17 -8.88 19.28
C ASN A 46 17.22 -8.13 18.33
N GLY A 47 16.20 -8.78 17.78
CA GLY A 47 15.27 -8.16 16.84
C GLY A 47 15.77 -8.16 15.39
N GLU A 48 16.74 -9.00 15.04
CA GLU A 48 17.27 -9.12 13.67
C GLU A 48 16.36 -10.01 12.81
N VAL A 49 15.27 -9.41 12.35
CA VAL A 49 14.16 -10.09 11.65
C VAL A 49 14.62 -10.85 10.41
N TRP A 50 15.45 -10.21 9.59
CA TRP A 50 15.89 -10.71 8.29
C TRP A 50 16.82 -11.92 8.38
N ASP A 51 17.68 -11.93 9.41
CA ASP A 51 18.63 -13.01 9.65
C ASP A 51 18.01 -14.16 10.46
N TYR A 52 16.88 -13.90 11.14
CA TYR A 52 16.18 -14.92 11.92
C TYR A 52 15.33 -15.86 11.06
N THR A 53 14.55 -15.32 10.12
CA THR A 53 13.77 -16.11 9.17
C THR A 53 14.15 -15.71 7.75
N THR A 54 15.13 -16.42 7.19
CA THR A 54 15.69 -16.13 5.86
C THR A 54 14.88 -16.78 4.73
N HIS A 55 15.10 -16.33 3.50
CA HIS A 55 14.53 -16.96 2.30
C HIS A 55 14.89 -18.46 2.17
N ASP A 56 16.13 -18.87 2.51
CA ASP A 56 16.53 -20.29 2.43
C ASP A 56 15.74 -21.14 3.44
N MET A 57 15.54 -20.63 4.66
CA MET A 57 14.77 -21.31 5.70
C MET A 57 13.29 -21.45 5.35
N ALA A 58 12.74 -20.50 4.57
CA ALA A 58 11.31 -20.38 4.29
C ALA A 58 10.71 -21.62 3.60
N ARG A 59 11.50 -22.34 2.79
CA ARG A 59 11.06 -23.61 2.16
C ARG A 59 10.81 -24.73 3.17
N SER A 60 11.46 -24.65 4.31
CA SER A 60 11.53 -25.71 5.32
C SER A 60 10.81 -25.34 6.61
N LYS A 61 10.33 -24.09 6.77
CA LYS A 61 9.69 -23.58 7.99
C LYS A 61 8.18 -23.45 7.81
N ALA A 62 7.40 -24.06 8.69
CA ALA A 62 5.98 -23.75 8.83
C ALA A 62 5.83 -22.42 9.60
N PHE A 63 5.08 -21.48 9.04
CA PHE A 63 4.90 -20.14 9.59
C PHE A 63 3.78 -20.13 10.64
N ARG A 64 3.86 -19.23 11.62
CA ARG A 64 2.86 -19.14 12.70
C ARG A 64 1.74 -18.17 12.36
N TRP A 65 2.08 -17.05 11.72
CA TRP A 65 1.22 -15.86 11.61
C TRP A 65 0.67 -15.61 10.20
N GLY A 66 1.06 -16.44 9.24
CA GLY A 66 0.60 -16.35 7.86
C GLY A 66 1.19 -17.45 7.00
N GLU A 67 1.10 -17.30 5.69
CA GLU A 67 1.72 -18.14 4.68
C GLU A 67 2.14 -17.26 3.49
N GLU A 68 3.06 -17.78 2.69
CA GLU A 68 3.50 -17.15 1.44
C GLU A 68 3.43 -18.13 0.27
N GLY A 69 3.35 -17.61 -0.95
CA GLY A 69 3.43 -18.44 -2.15
C GLY A 69 3.28 -17.65 -3.44
N LEU A 70 3.87 -18.18 -4.52
CA LEU A 70 3.78 -17.57 -5.84
C LEU A 70 2.33 -17.59 -6.37
N GLY A 71 1.75 -16.40 -6.53
CA GLY A 71 0.38 -16.22 -7.01
C GLY A 71 -0.67 -16.89 -6.13
N GLY A 72 -0.44 -16.85 -4.82
CA GLY A 72 -1.23 -17.60 -3.86
C GLY A 72 -2.66 -17.11 -3.68
N PHE A 73 -3.53 -18.03 -3.30
CA PHE A 73 -4.96 -17.83 -3.02
C PHE A 73 -5.32 -18.59 -1.75
N SER A 74 -6.20 -18.05 -0.90
CA SER A 74 -6.66 -18.75 0.30
C SER A 74 -8.08 -18.38 0.66
N ASP A 75 -8.66 -19.14 1.60
CA ASP A 75 -9.85 -18.65 2.31
C ASP A 75 -9.51 -17.44 3.18
N ASP A 76 -10.54 -16.73 3.62
CA ASP A 76 -10.52 -15.46 4.37
C ASP A 76 -9.90 -15.56 5.77
N ALA A 77 -9.78 -16.79 6.31
CA ALA A 77 -9.05 -17.09 7.54
C ALA A 77 -7.70 -17.79 7.29
N GLN A 78 -7.30 -17.91 6.02
CA GLN A 78 -6.09 -18.58 5.55
C GLN A 78 -5.89 -19.97 6.19
N ASN A 79 -6.95 -20.77 6.23
CA ASN A 79 -6.89 -22.16 6.67
C ASN A 79 -6.29 -23.03 5.57
N LEU A 80 -6.79 -22.89 4.34
CA LEU A 80 -6.37 -23.63 3.15
C LEU A 80 -5.84 -22.66 2.10
N CYS A 81 -4.59 -22.89 1.70
CA CYS A 81 -3.88 -22.11 0.71
C CYS A 81 -3.70 -22.92 -0.58
N VAL A 82 -3.64 -22.19 -1.69
CA VAL A 82 -3.30 -22.66 -3.02
C VAL A 82 -2.21 -21.76 -3.57
N GLY A 83 -1.26 -22.32 -4.31
CA GLY A 83 -0.19 -21.57 -4.96
C GLY A 83 0.51 -22.39 -6.02
N LEU A 84 1.53 -21.82 -6.66
CA LEU A 84 2.29 -22.47 -7.71
C LEU A 84 3.74 -22.70 -7.30
N ALA A 85 4.29 -23.86 -7.68
CA ALA A 85 5.73 -24.10 -7.71
C ALA A 85 6.18 -24.47 -9.12
N LEU A 86 7.39 -24.04 -9.49
CA LEU A 86 8.00 -24.29 -10.80
C LEU A 86 9.40 -24.87 -10.62
N TRP A 87 9.84 -25.69 -11.59
CA TRP A 87 11.22 -26.14 -11.68
C TRP A 87 11.65 -26.37 -13.13
N ASN A 88 12.76 -25.74 -13.52
CA ASN A 88 13.35 -25.80 -14.86
C ASN A 88 14.37 -26.93 -15.04
N GLY A 89 14.51 -27.82 -14.05
CA GLY A 89 15.51 -28.89 -14.03
C GLY A 89 16.91 -28.45 -13.62
N LYS A 90 17.12 -27.15 -13.32
CA LYS A 90 18.43 -26.55 -13.01
C LYS A 90 18.45 -25.78 -11.70
N ASP A 91 17.33 -25.21 -11.28
CA ASP A 91 17.23 -24.47 -10.02
C ASP A 91 17.56 -25.37 -8.83
N ALA A 92 18.27 -24.81 -7.85
CA ALA A 92 18.65 -25.53 -6.62
C ALA A 92 17.48 -25.77 -5.66
N ILE A 93 16.34 -25.10 -5.90
CA ILE A 93 15.11 -25.20 -5.13
C ILE A 93 13.91 -25.04 -6.06
N LEU A 94 12.74 -25.48 -5.62
CA LEU A 94 11.47 -25.14 -6.28
C LEU A 94 11.22 -23.63 -6.21
N LYS A 95 10.85 -23.04 -7.34
CA LYS A 95 10.38 -21.66 -7.40
C LYS A 95 8.92 -21.60 -6.97
N GLU A 96 8.71 -21.53 -5.66
CA GLU A 96 7.38 -21.50 -5.02
C GLU A 96 7.12 -20.21 -4.22
N ARG A 97 8.13 -19.34 -4.15
CA ARG A 97 8.11 -18.02 -3.50
C ARG A 97 9.05 -17.08 -4.25
N LEU A 98 8.77 -15.79 -4.16
CA LEU A 98 9.61 -14.76 -4.76
C LEU A 98 10.88 -14.55 -3.95
N PHE A 99 12.00 -14.33 -4.64
CA PHE A 99 13.28 -14.01 -4.04
C PHE A 99 13.58 -12.51 -4.14
N GLY A 100 14.35 -12.01 -3.17
CA GLY A 100 14.90 -10.67 -3.21
C GLY A 100 15.87 -10.45 -2.06
N LEU A 101 16.37 -9.23 -1.98
CA LEU A 101 17.44 -8.84 -1.06
C LEU A 101 16.87 -8.29 0.25
N THR A 102 17.59 -8.53 1.34
CA THR A 102 17.32 -7.87 2.62
C THR A 102 17.92 -6.46 2.64
N ASN A 103 17.50 -5.65 3.61
CA ASN A 103 18.01 -4.30 3.83
C ASN A 103 19.55 -4.18 3.87
N ASN A 104 20.26 -5.22 4.32
CA ASN A 104 21.74 -5.23 4.39
C ASN A 104 22.40 -5.81 3.12
N GLN A 105 21.63 -6.42 2.22
CA GLN A 105 22.12 -7.06 1.00
C GLN A 105 21.97 -6.15 -0.23
N GLY A 106 20.89 -5.38 -0.32
CA GLY A 106 20.73 -4.35 -1.34
C GLY A 106 21.59 -3.13 -1.05
N ASN A 107 22.11 -2.48 -2.09
CA ASN A 107 22.82 -1.22 -1.92
C ASN A 107 21.86 -0.06 -1.59
N HIS A 108 20.57 -0.19 -1.95
CA HIS A 108 19.53 0.75 -1.55
C HIS A 108 18.55 0.21 -0.51
N GLY A 109 18.27 -1.09 -0.43
CA GLY A 109 17.48 -1.63 0.67
C GLY A 109 16.87 -2.99 0.35
N GLU A 110 15.64 -3.23 0.80
CA GLU A 110 14.84 -4.35 0.33
C GLU A 110 14.55 -4.25 -1.17
N ASP A 111 14.63 -5.37 -1.88
CA ASP A 111 14.55 -5.33 -3.34
C ASP A 111 14.16 -6.70 -3.91
N VAL A 112 12.96 -6.81 -4.50
CA VAL A 112 12.49 -8.05 -5.12
C VAL A 112 13.19 -8.30 -6.45
N LYS A 113 13.87 -9.45 -6.57
CA LYS A 113 14.69 -9.78 -7.76
C LYS A 113 13.96 -10.66 -8.77
N GLU A 114 12.66 -10.47 -8.88
CA GLU A 114 11.76 -11.30 -9.68
C GLU A 114 10.84 -10.44 -10.54
N LEU A 115 10.35 -11.00 -11.64
CA LEU A 115 9.50 -10.28 -12.58
C LEU A 115 8.10 -10.89 -12.60
N TYR A 116 7.14 -10.12 -12.08
CA TYR A 116 5.73 -10.51 -12.02
C TYR A 116 4.83 -9.29 -12.15
N TYR A 117 3.58 -9.50 -12.56
CA TYR A 117 2.64 -8.42 -12.89
C TYR A 117 1.21 -8.79 -12.50
N HIS A 118 0.52 -7.87 -11.83
CA HIS A 118 -0.92 -7.94 -11.56
C HIS A 118 -1.68 -7.41 -12.77
N LEU A 119 -2.35 -8.30 -13.51
CA LEU A 119 -2.92 -7.95 -14.82
C LEU A 119 -4.42 -7.67 -14.76
N ASP A 120 -5.15 -8.39 -13.92
CA ASP A 120 -6.60 -8.24 -13.80
C ASP A 120 -7.14 -8.74 -12.46
N SER A 121 -8.23 -8.15 -12.01
CA SER A 121 -9.05 -8.63 -10.89
C SER A 121 -10.42 -7.98 -10.91
N SER A 122 -11.47 -8.74 -10.61
CA SER A 122 -12.76 -8.17 -10.19
C SER A 122 -12.76 -7.87 -8.68
N PRO A 123 -13.63 -6.97 -8.16
CA PRO A 123 -13.72 -6.69 -6.72
C PRO A 123 -14.00 -7.90 -5.84
N THR A 124 -14.84 -8.82 -6.31
CA THR A 124 -15.16 -10.08 -5.62
C THR A 124 -14.16 -11.20 -5.88
N HIS A 125 -13.06 -10.91 -6.59
CA HIS A 125 -12.08 -11.91 -7.03
C HIS A 125 -12.72 -13.05 -7.82
N SER A 126 -13.82 -12.76 -8.54
CA SER A 126 -14.54 -13.76 -9.36
C SER A 126 -13.80 -14.08 -10.65
N TYR A 127 -12.95 -13.16 -11.12
CA TYR A 127 -11.84 -13.40 -12.05
C TYR A 127 -10.59 -12.69 -11.53
N MET A 128 -9.43 -13.32 -11.65
CA MET A 128 -8.12 -12.71 -11.41
C MET A 128 -7.08 -13.26 -12.37
N LYS A 129 -6.09 -12.43 -12.73
CA LYS A 129 -4.97 -12.80 -13.58
C LYS A 129 -3.69 -12.11 -13.15
N MET A 130 -2.62 -12.88 -13.02
CA MET A 130 -1.25 -12.39 -12.90
C MET A 130 -0.32 -13.11 -13.88
N LEU A 131 0.86 -12.54 -14.08
CA LEU A 131 1.94 -13.12 -14.88
C LEU A 131 3.21 -13.20 -14.05
N TYR A 132 3.91 -14.33 -14.13
CA TYR A 132 5.27 -14.50 -13.63
C TYR A 132 6.22 -14.86 -14.79
N LYS A 133 7.41 -14.24 -14.84
CA LYS A 133 8.45 -14.55 -15.83
C LYS A 133 9.44 -15.55 -15.23
N TYR A 134 9.49 -16.76 -15.77
CA TYR A 134 10.32 -17.83 -15.21
C TYR A 134 11.50 -18.21 -16.13
N PRO A 135 12.76 -17.93 -15.76
CA PRO A 135 13.94 -18.28 -16.57
C PRO A 135 14.18 -19.79 -16.71
N PHE A 136 14.74 -20.22 -17.85
CA PHE A 136 15.11 -21.62 -18.09
C PHE A 136 16.54 -21.97 -17.66
N GLN A 137 17.34 -20.98 -17.29
CA GLN A 137 18.63 -21.17 -16.64
C GLN A 137 18.46 -21.14 -15.13
N ALA A 138 19.43 -21.69 -14.40
CA ALA A 138 19.40 -21.67 -12.95
C ALA A 138 19.31 -20.23 -12.43
N PHE A 139 18.39 -19.98 -11.50
CA PHE A 139 18.18 -18.66 -10.95
C PHE A 139 19.43 -18.15 -10.20
N PRO A 140 19.91 -16.93 -10.46
CA PRO A 140 21.25 -16.48 -10.08
C PRO A 140 21.29 -15.85 -8.68
N TYR A 141 20.81 -16.58 -7.66
CA TYR A 141 20.71 -16.11 -6.27
C TYR A 141 22.01 -15.48 -5.75
N GLU A 142 23.14 -16.19 -5.86
CA GLU A 142 24.44 -15.73 -5.34
C GLU A 142 25.00 -14.54 -6.11
N ALA A 143 24.78 -14.47 -7.44
CA ALA A 143 25.24 -13.33 -8.23
C ALA A 143 24.46 -12.06 -7.84
N LEU A 144 23.15 -12.16 -7.65
CA LEU A 144 22.30 -11.05 -7.20
C LEU A 144 22.73 -10.55 -5.82
N ILE A 145 23.02 -11.44 -4.88
CA ILE A 145 23.51 -11.05 -3.54
C ILE A 145 24.91 -10.42 -3.63
N SER A 146 25.85 -11.11 -4.27
CA SER A 146 27.27 -10.73 -4.24
C SER A 146 27.59 -9.49 -5.05
N GLU A 147 26.90 -9.24 -6.17
CA GLU A 147 27.11 -8.02 -6.96
C GLU A 147 26.48 -6.78 -6.32
N ASN A 148 25.30 -6.91 -5.70
CA ASN A 148 24.70 -5.79 -4.96
C ASN A 148 25.52 -5.44 -3.70
N ALA A 149 26.04 -6.44 -2.99
CA ALA A 149 26.89 -6.22 -1.81
C ALA A 149 28.22 -5.49 -2.13
N LYS A 150 28.67 -5.48 -3.39
CA LYS A 150 29.86 -4.75 -3.85
C LYS A 150 29.57 -3.29 -4.20
N ARG A 151 28.30 -2.93 -4.34
CA ARG A 151 27.88 -1.59 -4.79
C ARG A 151 27.66 -0.68 -3.60
N ASP A 152 27.98 0.59 -3.80
CA ASP A 152 27.59 1.64 -2.86
C ASP A 152 26.28 2.33 -3.29
N ARG A 153 25.82 3.25 -2.46
CA ARG A 153 24.58 4.03 -2.66
C ARG A 153 24.65 5.02 -3.82
N THR A 154 25.80 5.19 -4.47
CA THR A 154 25.92 6.05 -5.65
C THR A 154 25.73 5.29 -6.95
N GLN A 155 25.66 3.96 -6.87
CA GLN A 155 25.50 3.07 -8.01
C GLN A 155 24.04 2.57 -8.11
N PRO A 156 23.54 2.26 -9.32
CA PRO A 156 22.25 1.62 -9.48
C PRO A 156 22.27 0.18 -8.94
N GLU A 157 21.10 -0.35 -8.62
CA GLU A 157 20.89 -1.75 -8.22
C GLU A 157 21.28 -2.71 -9.36
N PHE A 158 21.70 -3.92 -9.00
CA PHE A 158 21.93 -5.00 -9.97
C PHE A 158 20.66 -5.81 -10.09
N GLU A 159 20.01 -5.69 -11.25
CA GLU A 159 18.73 -6.32 -11.51
C GLU A 159 18.85 -7.68 -12.18
N LEU A 160 17.76 -8.45 -12.13
CA LEU A 160 17.69 -9.74 -12.82
C LEU A 160 18.00 -9.61 -14.32
N PHE A 161 17.65 -8.49 -14.95
CA PHE A 161 17.99 -8.22 -16.36
C PHE A 161 19.49 -8.09 -16.61
N ASP A 162 20.25 -7.52 -15.66
CA ASP A 162 21.68 -7.30 -15.82
C ASP A 162 22.48 -8.61 -15.81
N THR A 163 21.84 -9.72 -15.42
CA THR A 163 22.44 -11.07 -15.46
C THR A 163 22.50 -11.67 -16.87
N GLY A 164 21.78 -11.09 -17.84
CA GLY A 164 21.67 -11.58 -19.21
C GLY A 164 20.67 -12.73 -19.41
N LEU A 165 19.92 -13.12 -18.37
CA LEU A 165 18.95 -14.22 -18.43
C LEU A 165 17.84 -14.05 -19.48
N PHE A 166 17.54 -12.80 -19.85
CA PHE A 166 16.46 -12.47 -20.78
C PHE A 166 16.95 -12.06 -22.17
N ASP A 167 18.27 -12.05 -22.42
CA ASP A 167 18.88 -11.56 -23.68
C ASP A 167 18.57 -12.45 -24.89
N HIS A 168 18.24 -13.72 -24.64
CA HIS A 168 18.00 -14.74 -25.67
C HIS A 168 16.59 -15.34 -25.61
N ASP A 169 15.67 -14.69 -24.90
CA ASP A 169 14.28 -15.14 -24.73
C ASP A 169 14.14 -16.55 -24.12
N GLU A 170 15.11 -16.96 -23.30
CA GLU A 170 15.13 -18.26 -22.62
C GLU A 170 14.34 -18.25 -21.30
N TYR A 171 13.05 -17.95 -21.40
CA TYR A 171 12.13 -17.92 -20.26
C TYR A 171 10.72 -18.34 -20.64
N ALA A 172 9.89 -18.62 -19.64
CA ALA A 172 8.46 -18.82 -19.79
C ALA A 172 7.67 -17.62 -19.26
N ASP A 173 6.60 -17.27 -19.98
CA ASP A 173 5.49 -16.52 -19.39
C ASP A 173 4.54 -17.50 -18.73
N VAL A 174 4.39 -17.39 -17.41
CA VAL A 174 3.50 -18.20 -16.60
C VAL A 174 2.30 -17.35 -16.18
N PHE A 175 1.19 -17.50 -16.88
CA PHE A 175 -0.07 -16.87 -16.48
C PHE A 175 -0.75 -17.72 -15.41
N ILE A 176 -1.08 -17.09 -14.29
CA ILE A 176 -1.82 -17.68 -13.17
C ILE A 176 -3.18 -17.01 -13.13
N GLU A 177 -4.24 -17.79 -13.32
CA GLU A 177 -5.60 -17.28 -13.41
C GLU A 177 -6.55 -18.04 -12.48
N TYR A 178 -7.42 -17.28 -11.82
CA TYR A 178 -8.48 -17.78 -10.96
C TYR A 178 -9.84 -17.33 -11.50
N ALA A 179 -10.81 -18.25 -11.50
CA ALA A 179 -12.21 -17.94 -11.80
C ALA A 179 -13.13 -18.64 -10.80
N LYS A 180 -14.16 -17.96 -10.32
CA LYS A 180 -15.15 -18.53 -9.40
C LYS A 180 -16.39 -18.92 -10.17
N ASN A 181 -16.80 -20.19 -10.12
CA ASN A 181 -18.15 -20.57 -10.57
C ASN A 181 -19.19 -20.14 -9.52
N LYS A 182 -18.86 -20.37 -8.24
CA LYS A 182 -19.60 -19.99 -7.03
C LYS A 182 -18.61 -19.64 -5.91
N GLU A 183 -19.13 -19.21 -4.75
CA GLU A 183 -18.35 -18.83 -3.56
C GLU A 183 -17.31 -19.86 -3.11
N GLU A 184 -17.66 -21.15 -3.17
CA GLU A 184 -16.82 -22.28 -2.75
C GLU A 184 -16.50 -23.24 -3.93
N ASP A 185 -16.42 -22.72 -5.16
CA ASP A 185 -16.10 -23.45 -6.39
C ASP A 185 -15.14 -22.65 -7.27
N LEU A 186 -13.85 -22.95 -7.12
CA LEU A 186 -12.72 -22.26 -7.72
C LEU A 186 -12.15 -23.05 -8.89
N LEU A 187 -11.96 -22.38 -10.02
CA LEU A 187 -11.31 -22.89 -11.21
C LEU A 187 -9.97 -22.17 -11.36
N ILE A 188 -8.89 -22.92 -11.55
CA ILE A 188 -7.53 -22.43 -11.58
C ILE A 188 -6.90 -22.86 -12.89
N ARG A 189 -6.39 -21.88 -13.65
CA ARG A 189 -5.74 -22.12 -14.94
C ARG A 189 -4.31 -21.59 -14.90
N TYR A 190 -3.36 -22.46 -15.23
CA TYR A 190 -1.97 -22.08 -15.46
C TYR A 190 -1.66 -22.21 -16.94
N THR A 191 -1.28 -21.12 -17.60
CA THR A 191 -0.86 -21.15 -19.00
C THR A 191 0.62 -20.79 -19.09
N VAL A 192 1.44 -21.75 -19.54
CA VAL A 192 2.89 -21.60 -19.63
C VAL A 192 3.29 -21.47 -21.09
N PHE A 193 3.71 -20.28 -21.50
CA PHE A 193 4.24 -20.02 -22.83
C PHE A 193 5.76 -20.13 -22.82
N ASN A 194 6.31 -20.94 -23.71
CA ASN A 194 7.75 -21.00 -23.95
C ASN A 194 8.14 -19.88 -24.92
N ARG A 195 8.93 -18.90 -24.47
CA ARG A 195 9.38 -17.78 -25.31
C ARG A 195 10.65 -18.09 -26.11
N SER A 196 11.32 -19.19 -25.77
CA SER A 196 12.57 -19.57 -26.42
C SER A 196 12.35 -20.21 -27.80
N SER A 197 13.43 -20.26 -28.57
CA SER A 197 13.49 -20.92 -29.88
C SER A 197 13.67 -22.44 -29.81
N ALA A 198 13.79 -23.02 -28.62
CA ALA A 198 13.94 -24.46 -28.39
C ALA A 198 12.77 -25.02 -27.56
N ALA A 199 12.51 -26.32 -27.67
CA ALA A 199 11.57 -26.97 -26.76
C ALA A 199 12.18 -27.02 -25.34
N VAL A 200 11.34 -26.85 -24.31
CA VAL A 200 11.76 -26.87 -22.91
C VAL A 200 10.94 -27.88 -22.13
N THR A 201 11.58 -28.54 -21.15
CA THR A 201 10.88 -29.37 -20.17
C THR A 201 10.84 -28.64 -18.84
N LEU A 202 9.64 -28.48 -18.26
CA LEU A 202 9.41 -27.81 -16.98
C LEU A 202 8.52 -28.68 -16.10
N ASP A 203 8.81 -28.71 -14.81
CA ASP A 203 7.86 -29.16 -13.81
C ASP A 203 6.99 -27.97 -13.36
N VAL A 204 5.69 -28.10 -13.54
CA VAL A 204 4.67 -27.13 -13.09
C VAL A 204 3.83 -27.82 -12.03
N ILE A 205 3.87 -27.30 -10.81
CA ILE A 205 3.37 -27.99 -9.62
C ILE A 205 2.41 -27.06 -8.87
N PRO A 206 1.10 -27.06 -9.21
CA PRO A 206 0.10 -26.48 -8.33
C PRO A 206 0.16 -27.15 -6.95
N GLN A 207 0.21 -26.35 -5.90
CA GLN A 207 0.28 -26.82 -4.51
C GLN A 207 -0.97 -26.40 -3.74
N LEU A 208 -1.42 -27.29 -2.83
CA LEU A 208 -2.45 -26.99 -1.83
C LEU A 208 -1.89 -27.34 -0.46
N TRP A 209 -2.11 -26.49 0.54
CA TRP A 209 -1.67 -26.77 1.91
C TRP A 209 -2.53 -26.10 2.96
N TYR A 210 -2.65 -26.75 4.10
CA TYR A 210 -3.22 -26.13 5.28
C TYR A 210 -2.16 -25.31 6.02
N ARG A 211 -2.49 -24.08 6.41
CA ARG A 211 -1.65 -23.29 7.33
C ARG A 211 -1.54 -24.03 8.65
N ASN A 212 -0.35 -24.09 9.21
CA ASN A 212 -0.11 -24.87 10.42
C ASN A 212 -0.65 -24.16 11.67
N THR A 213 -1.90 -24.45 12.02
CA THR A 213 -2.57 -23.93 13.22
C THR A 213 -2.70 -24.97 14.34
N TRP A 214 -2.37 -26.24 14.08
CA TRP A 214 -2.55 -27.34 15.04
C TRP A 214 -1.35 -27.54 15.97
N LEU A 215 -0.19 -26.94 15.68
CA LEU A 215 1.06 -27.13 16.45
C LEU A 215 0.96 -26.71 17.92
N ASP A 216 0.15 -25.69 18.27
CA ASP A 216 -0.04 -25.26 19.66
C ASP A 216 -1.18 -26.00 20.38
N GLY A 217 -1.89 -26.90 19.66
CA GLY A 217 -3.02 -27.68 20.17
C GLY A 217 -4.29 -26.88 20.46
N GLU A 218 -4.31 -25.56 20.18
CA GLU A 218 -5.45 -24.68 20.51
C GLU A 218 -6.56 -24.70 19.45
N HIS A 219 -6.24 -25.09 18.21
CA HIS A 219 -7.13 -24.90 17.04
C HIS A 219 -7.71 -26.20 16.45
N GLY A 220 -7.80 -27.28 17.22
CA GLY A 220 -8.53 -28.49 16.84
C GLY A 220 -7.69 -29.58 16.17
N THR A 221 -8.37 -30.48 15.45
CA THR A 221 -7.75 -31.68 14.84
C THR A 221 -6.87 -31.30 13.65
N LYS A 222 -5.73 -31.98 13.49
CA LYS A 222 -4.86 -31.84 12.31
C LYS A 222 -5.69 -32.16 11.04
N PRO A 223 -5.73 -31.27 10.03
CA PRO A 223 -6.47 -31.50 8.79
C PRO A 223 -5.76 -32.56 7.93
N GLU A 224 -6.42 -33.02 6.87
CA GLU A 224 -5.88 -34.07 5.98
C GLU A 224 -6.14 -33.77 4.51
N ILE A 225 -5.16 -34.05 3.66
CA ILE A 225 -5.27 -34.10 2.21
C ILE A 225 -5.01 -35.54 1.79
N LEU A 226 -5.99 -36.15 1.11
CA LEU A 226 -6.04 -37.57 0.79
C LEU A 226 -6.18 -37.77 -0.72
N ASN A 227 -5.46 -38.71 -1.30
CA ASN A 227 -5.72 -39.17 -2.67
C ASN A 227 -7.00 -40.02 -2.73
N GLN A 228 -7.97 -39.64 -3.56
CA GLN A 228 -9.22 -40.39 -3.80
C GLN A 228 -9.23 -41.19 -5.11
N GLY A 229 -8.11 -41.22 -5.84
CA GLY A 229 -8.02 -41.79 -7.18
C GLY A 229 -8.60 -40.88 -8.25
N ASN A 230 -8.45 -41.26 -9.52
CA ASN A 230 -8.91 -40.47 -10.69
C ASN A 230 -8.49 -38.99 -10.62
N GLN A 231 -7.25 -38.72 -10.19
CA GLN A 231 -6.70 -37.36 -10.06
C GLN A 231 -7.55 -36.42 -9.21
N THR A 232 -8.17 -36.99 -8.17
CA THR A 232 -9.00 -36.28 -7.20
C THR A 232 -8.35 -36.34 -5.83
N LEU A 233 -8.21 -35.19 -5.18
CA LEU A 233 -7.80 -35.06 -3.79
C LEU A 233 -9.02 -34.68 -2.94
N LEU A 234 -9.12 -35.24 -1.73
CA LEU A 234 -10.04 -34.78 -0.70
C LEU A 234 -9.26 -34.02 0.37
N LEU A 235 -9.67 -32.80 0.65
CA LEU A 235 -9.14 -31.92 1.67
C LEU A 235 -10.15 -31.89 2.82
N ARG A 236 -9.81 -32.44 3.97
CA ARG A 236 -10.67 -32.52 5.17
C ARG A 236 -10.17 -31.55 6.23
N SER A 237 -11.10 -30.78 6.77
CA SER A 237 -10.84 -29.92 7.92
C SER A 237 -12.11 -29.70 8.73
N ASP A 238 -12.00 -29.73 10.05
CA ASP A 238 -13.10 -29.40 10.95
C ASP A 238 -13.52 -27.93 10.82
N SER A 239 -12.58 -27.03 10.48
CA SER A 239 -12.83 -25.58 10.45
C SER A 239 -13.59 -25.11 9.21
N ILE A 240 -13.27 -25.67 8.04
CA ILE A 240 -13.84 -25.23 6.75
C ILE A 240 -14.68 -26.32 6.04
N GLY A 241 -14.71 -27.53 6.58
CA GLY A 241 -15.36 -28.70 5.99
C GLY A 241 -14.53 -29.36 4.89
N ASP A 242 -15.15 -30.32 4.21
CA ASP A 242 -14.53 -31.09 3.14
C ASP A 242 -14.53 -30.31 1.82
N TYR A 243 -13.40 -30.33 1.12
CA TYR A 243 -13.21 -29.81 -0.24
C TYR A 243 -12.64 -30.89 -1.16
N HIS A 244 -12.97 -30.80 -2.43
CA HIS A 244 -12.48 -31.67 -3.49
C HIS A 244 -11.63 -30.89 -4.47
N CYS A 245 -10.41 -31.37 -4.74
CA CYS A 245 -9.54 -30.82 -5.75
C CYS A 245 -9.39 -31.82 -6.90
N TYR A 246 -9.75 -31.38 -8.11
CA TYR A 246 -9.67 -32.17 -9.34
C TYR A 246 -8.54 -31.63 -10.21
N ALA A 247 -7.68 -32.52 -10.70
CA ALA A 247 -6.59 -32.20 -11.61
C ALA A 247 -6.82 -32.80 -12.99
N ASP A 248 -6.72 -31.98 -14.04
CA ASP A 248 -6.93 -32.46 -15.42
C ASP A 248 -5.73 -33.27 -15.93
N GLY A 249 -5.97 -34.22 -16.84
CA GLY A 249 -4.92 -35.07 -17.41
C GLY A 249 -4.37 -36.13 -16.44
N ALA A 250 -3.04 -36.34 -16.46
CA ALA A 250 -2.37 -37.43 -15.75
C ALA A 250 -1.15 -36.96 -14.91
N PRO A 251 -1.30 -35.98 -14.00
CA PRO A 251 -0.21 -35.53 -13.13
C PRO A 251 0.22 -36.60 -12.10
N GLN A 252 1.42 -36.43 -11.55
CA GLN A 252 1.85 -37.15 -10.36
C GLN A 252 1.42 -36.39 -9.11
N LEU A 253 0.72 -37.05 -8.19
CA LEU A 253 0.32 -36.45 -6.91
C LEU A 253 1.39 -36.75 -5.85
N LEU A 254 1.89 -35.72 -5.17
CA LEU A 254 2.91 -35.79 -4.13
C LEU A 254 2.35 -35.23 -2.81
N PHE A 255 2.64 -35.89 -1.69
CA PHE A 255 2.06 -35.55 -0.39
C PHE A 255 3.15 -35.38 0.68
N THR A 256 3.02 -34.36 1.51
CA THR A 256 3.85 -34.14 2.70
C THR A 256 3.03 -33.37 3.75
N ASP A 257 3.60 -33.03 4.90
CA ASP A 257 2.98 -32.11 5.84
C ASP A 257 3.58 -30.70 5.75
N ASN A 258 2.77 -29.67 5.96
CA ASN A 258 3.22 -28.31 6.24
C ASN A 258 3.78 -28.21 7.67
N GLU A 259 4.82 -29.00 7.97
CA GLU A 259 5.51 -29.09 9.26
C GLU A 259 6.96 -28.67 9.08
N SER A 260 7.51 -27.95 10.06
CA SER A 260 8.90 -27.49 10.00
C SER A 260 9.89 -28.65 9.94
N ASN A 261 10.87 -28.56 9.04
CA ASN A 261 12.03 -29.46 8.99
C ASN A 261 13.05 -29.08 10.06
N ASN A 262 12.77 -29.47 11.30
CA ASN A 262 13.62 -29.22 12.47
C ASN A 262 15.03 -29.80 12.34
N GLN A 263 15.19 -30.91 11.63
CA GLN A 263 16.51 -31.52 11.39
C GLN A 263 17.39 -30.56 10.59
N ARG A 264 16.85 -30.00 9.51
CA ARG A 264 17.55 -29.01 8.68
C ARG A 264 17.75 -27.68 9.41
N LEU A 265 16.70 -27.16 10.04
CA LEU A 265 16.68 -25.79 10.57
C LEU A 265 17.36 -25.65 11.93
N TYR A 266 17.21 -26.65 12.81
CA TYR A 266 17.53 -26.53 14.23
C TYR A 266 18.36 -27.70 14.79
N GLN A 267 18.78 -28.65 13.94
CA GLN A 267 19.47 -29.86 14.36
C GLN A 267 18.69 -30.66 15.43
N ALA A 268 17.36 -30.63 15.33
CA ALA A 268 16.43 -31.27 16.25
C ALA A 268 15.57 -32.31 15.52
N GLU A 269 14.93 -33.21 16.27
CA GLU A 269 14.06 -34.23 15.69
C GLU A 269 12.82 -33.59 15.04
N ASN A 270 12.42 -34.13 13.88
CA ASN A 270 11.20 -33.68 13.20
C ASN A 270 9.98 -34.26 13.92
N ILE A 271 8.92 -33.45 14.06
CA ILE A 271 7.64 -33.89 14.65
C ILE A 271 6.92 -34.87 13.70
N SER A 272 6.98 -34.59 12.39
CA SER A 272 6.50 -35.48 11.34
C SER A 272 7.68 -36.03 10.53
N ARG A 273 7.54 -37.26 10.03
CA ARG A 273 8.52 -37.84 9.09
C ARG A 273 8.56 -37.07 7.76
N TYR A 274 7.39 -36.60 7.30
CA TYR A 274 7.25 -35.86 6.04
C TYR A 274 7.05 -34.38 6.37
N VAL A 275 8.00 -33.55 5.96
CA VAL A 275 8.11 -32.14 6.35
C VAL A 275 7.90 -31.22 5.15
N LYS A 276 7.76 -29.91 5.39
CA LYS A 276 7.30 -28.91 4.41
C LYS A 276 8.06 -28.96 3.08
N ASP A 277 9.38 -29.14 3.13
CA ASP A 277 10.27 -29.20 1.97
C ASP A 277 10.36 -30.60 1.31
N GLY A 278 9.56 -31.58 1.73
CA GLY A 278 9.58 -32.94 1.18
C GLY A 278 9.33 -33.00 -0.33
N ILE A 279 8.45 -32.15 -0.87
CA ILE A 279 8.21 -32.05 -2.32
C ILE A 279 9.45 -31.49 -3.05
N ASN A 280 10.14 -30.52 -2.44
CA ASN A 280 11.41 -30.00 -2.97
C ASN A 280 12.47 -31.10 -3.01
N GLU A 281 12.65 -31.84 -1.92
CA GLU A 281 13.62 -32.95 -1.84
C GLU A 281 13.32 -34.06 -2.86
N TYR A 282 12.05 -34.36 -3.09
CA TYR A 282 11.62 -35.37 -4.06
C TYR A 282 11.95 -34.97 -5.50
N ILE A 283 11.63 -33.73 -5.89
CA ILE A 283 11.77 -33.26 -7.28
C ILE A 283 13.21 -32.84 -7.58
N VAL A 284 13.79 -31.99 -6.73
CA VAL A 284 15.09 -31.34 -7.00
C VAL A 284 16.25 -32.27 -6.65
N ASN A 285 16.20 -32.94 -5.49
CA ASN A 285 17.28 -33.79 -4.99
C ASN A 285 17.06 -35.29 -5.29
N GLY A 286 15.91 -35.66 -5.84
CA GLY A 286 15.57 -37.04 -6.20
C GLY A 286 15.31 -37.97 -5.00
N ASN A 287 15.15 -37.44 -3.79
CA ASN A 287 14.90 -38.23 -2.59
C ASN A 287 13.47 -38.79 -2.58
N GLN A 288 13.30 -40.04 -3.03
CA GLN A 288 11.99 -40.67 -3.16
C GLN A 288 11.27 -40.88 -1.83
N ASP A 289 12.00 -40.95 -0.71
CA ASP A 289 11.45 -41.18 0.63
C ASP A 289 10.99 -39.90 1.34
N ALA A 290 11.15 -38.73 0.70
CA ALA A 290 10.82 -37.43 1.28
C ALA A 290 9.32 -37.09 1.23
N VAL A 291 8.52 -37.82 0.44
CA VAL A 291 7.07 -37.67 0.33
C VAL A 291 6.36 -38.89 0.90
N ASN A 292 5.13 -38.72 1.35
CA ASN A 292 4.36 -39.79 1.98
C ASN A 292 3.84 -40.81 0.95
N PRO A 293 4.32 -42.07 0.95
CA PRO A 293 3.89 -43.10 0.00
C PRO A 293 2.43 -43.53 0.22
N ASP A 294 1.86 -43.26 1.41
CA ASP A 294 0.45 -43.53 1.69
C ASP A 294 -0.49 -42.52 1.02
N ASN A 295 0.05 -41.47 0.37
CA ASN A 295 -0.68 -40.40 -0.32
C ASN A 295 -1.62 -39.60 0.60
N ILE A 296 -1.09 -39.24 1.77
CA ILE A 296 -1.77 -38.49 2.83
C ILE A 296 -0.82 -37.41 3.37
N GLY A 297 -1.33 -36.22 3.69
CA GLY A 297 -0.56 -35.18 4.41
C GLY A 297 -1.36 -33.90 4.60
N THR A 298 -0.76 -32.82 5.08
CA THR A 298 -1.38 -31.48 5.13
C THR A 298 -0.97 -30.55 3.99
N LYS A 299 -0.08 -31.01 3.11
CA LYS A 299 0.39 -30.33 1.90
C LYS A 299 0.46 -31.32 0.74
N ALA A 300 0.01 -30.90 -0.43
CA ALA A 300 0.08 -31.70 -1.65
C ALA A 300 0.58 -30.88 -2.84
N GLY A 301 1.32 -31.53 -3.74
CA GLY A 301 1.76 -30.99 -5.02
C GLY A 301 1.22 -31.83 -6.18
N ILE A 302 0.71 -31.18 -7.20
CA ILE A 302 0.16 -31.80 -8.41
C ILE A 302 1.20 -31.63 -9.53
N ARG A 303 2.16 -32.54 -9.63
CA ARG A 303 3.30 -32.37 -10.54
C ARG A 303 2.93 -32.71 -11.99
N TYR A 304 3.04 -31.71 -12.86
CA TYR A 304 3.02 -31.88 -14.31
C TYR A 304 4.42 -31.71 -14.88
N ASN A 305 4.98 -32.77 -15.45
CA ASN A 305 6.23 -32.70 -16.21
C ASN A 305 5.90 -32.41 -17.68
N LEU A 306 6.03 -31.16 -18.10
CA LEU A 306 5.58 -30.68 -19.39
C LEU A 306 6.76 -30.49 -20.32
N THR A 307 6.66 -31.01 -21.55
CA THR A 307 7.55 -30.62 -22.65
C THR A 307 6.81 -29.64 -23.56
N ILE A 308 7.23 -28.38 -23.55
CA ILE A 308 6.58 -27.28 -24.25
C ILE A 308 7.36 -26.96 -25.52
N PRO A 309 6.75 -27.04 -26.72
CA PRO A 309 7.43 -26.69 -27.97
C PRO A 309 7.97 -25.26 -27.98
N ALA A 310 8.98 -24.99 -28.81
CA ALA A 310 9.50 -23.65 -29.05
C ALA A 310 8.38 -22.70 -29.49
N GLY A 311 8.27 -21.53 -28.86
CA GLY A 311 7.16 -20.57 -29.09
C GLY A 311 5.75 -21.09 -28.74
N GLY A 312 5.63 -22.32 -28.24
CA GLY A 312 4.38 -22.98 -27.91
C GLY A 312 3.91 -22.69 -26.49
N ASN A 313 2.81 -23.33 -26.08
CA ASN A 313 2.33 -23.24 -24.72
C ASN A 313 1.72 -24.56 -24.23
N SER A 314 1.49 -24.64 -22.92
CA SER A 314 0.72 -25.69 -22.28
C SER A 314 -0.22 -25.11 -21.24
N VAL A 315 -1.39 -25.72 -21.08
CA VAL A 315 -2.43 -25.29 -20.16
C VAL A 315 -2.69 -26.39 -19.13
N ILE A 316 -2.66 -26.02 -17.86
CA ILE A 316 -3.06 -26.88 -16.73
C ILE A 316 -4.36 -26.34 -16.16
N LYS A 317 -5.31 -27.24 -15.87
CA LYS A 317 -6.59 -26.94 -15.25
C LYS A 317 -6.72 -27.68 -13.93
N VAL A 318 -7.05 -26.95 -12.87
CA VAL A 318 -7.34 -27.48 -11.53
C VAL A 318 -8.66 -26.89 -11.05
N ARG A 319 -9.52 -27.67 -10.40
CA ARG A 319 -10.77 -27.18 -9.80
C ARG A 319 -10.84 -27.58 -8.33
N LEU A 320 -10.97 -26.60 -7.44
CA LEU A 320 -11.14 -26.78 -6.00
C LEU A 320 -12.58 -26.38 -5.63
N CYS A 321 -13.38 -27.32 -5.19
CA CYS A 321 -14.78 -27.06 -4.85
C CYS A 321 -15.26 -27.86 -3.65
N LYS A 322 -16.21 -27.31 -2.90
CA LYS A 322 -16.79 -27.96 -1.73
C LYS A 322 -17.67 -29.16 -2.10
N ASP A 323 -18.51 -28.98 -3.11
CA ASP A 323 -19.39 -30.05 -3.59
C ASP A 323 -18.66 -30.98 -4.56
N LYS A 324 -18.99 -32.27 -4.53
CA LYS A 324 -18.48 -33.23 -5.52
C LYS A 324 -19.04 -32.94 -6.91
N VAL A 325 -18.16 -32.87 -7.91
CA VAL A 325 -18.53 -32.64 -9.31
C VAL A 325 -18.20 -33.87 -10.15
N SER A 326 -19.17 -34.37 -10.92
CA SER A 326 -18.99 -35.57 -11.75
C SER A 326 -18.22 -35.32 -13.05
N ARG A 327 -18.29 -34.10 -13.59
CA ARG A 327 -17.55 -33.64 -14.77
C ARG A 327 -16.82 -32.33 -14.45
N PRO A 328 -15.72 -32.37 -13.66
CA PRO A 328 -15.08 -31.16 -13.12
C PRO A 328 -14.63 -30.14 -14.16
N PHE A 329 -14.35 -30.58 -15.39
CA PHE A 329 -13.84 -29.73 -16.47
C PHE A 329 -14.85 -29.48 -17.60
N GLY A 330 -16.10 -29.93 -17.47
CA GLY A 330 -17.10 -29.86 -18.53
C GLY A 330 -17.62 -28.45 -18.84
N ASP A 331 -17.63 -27.58 -17.84
CA ASP A 331 -18.08 -26.17 -17.88
C ASP A 331 -16.91 -25.18 -17.67
N PHE A 332 -15.68 -25.68 -17.60
CA PHE A 332 -14.52 -24.90 -17.12
C PHE A 332 -14.23 -23.67 -17.97
N ASP A 333 -14.17 -23.85 -19.29
CA ASP A 333 -13.85 -22.75 -20.22
C ASP A 333 -15.01 -21.75 -20.33
N ASP A 334 -16.26 -22.22 -20.22
CA ASP A 334 -17.45 -21.37 -20.22
C ASP A 334 -17.50 -20.47 -18.98
N VAL A 335 -17.19 -21.02 -17.80
CA VAL A 335 -17.10 -20.23 -16.55
C VAL A 335 -16.00 -19.18 -16.66
N PHE A 336 -14.82 -19.54 -17.17
CA PHE A 336 -13.73 -18.57 -17.38
C PHE A 336 -14.15 -17.45 -18.34
N ALA A 337 -14.73 -17.79 -19.49
CA ALA A 337 -15.20 -16.80 -20.46
C ALA A 337 -16.25 -15.86 -19.84
N LEU A 338 -17.18 -16.41 -19.05
CA LEU A 338 -18.20 -15.63 -18.35
C LEU A 338 -17.60 -14.68 -17.31
N ARG A 339 -16.69 -15.16 -16.47
CA ARG A 339 -16.05 -14.31 -15.43
C ARG A 339 -15.20 -13.20 -16.04
N ILE A 340 -14.51 -13.46 -17.14
CA ILE A 340 -13.80 -12.43 -17.92
C ILE A 340 -14.78 -11.38 -18.45
N GLN A 341 -15.85 -11.81 -19.12
CA GLN A 341 -16.85 -10.91 -19.69
C GLN A 341 -17.53 -10.02 -18.63
N GLU A 342 -17.86 -10.59 -17.47
CA GLU A 342 -18.45 -9.85 -16.35
C GLU A 342 -17.47 -8.82 -15.78
N THR A 343 -16.17 -9.15 -15.71
CA THR A 343 -15.11 -8.24 -15.29
C THR A 343 -14.92 -7.11 -16.30
N ASP A 344 -14.93 -7.41 -17.60
CA ASP A 344 -14.90 -6.41 -18.68
C ASP A 344 -16.10 -5.47 -18.59
N THR A 345 -17.30 -6.02 -18.34
CA THR A 345 -18.53 -5.23 -18.17
C THR A 345 -18.44 -4.30 -16.97
N PHE A 346 -17.88 -4.77 -15.86
CA PHE A 346 -17.67 -3.96 -14.66
C PHE A 346 -16.73 -2.78 -14.92
N TYR A 347 -15.56 -3.01 -15.51
CA TYR A 347 -14.60 -1.95 -15.80
C TYR A 347 -15.09 -0.98 -16.88
N ALA A 348 -15.81 -1.47 -17.91
CA ALA A 348 -16.38 -0.62 -18.95
C ALA A 348 -17.34 0.44 -18.39
N GLN A 349 -18.05 0.16 -17.28
CA GLN A 349 -18.90 1.14 -16.60
C GLN A 349 -18.14 2.14 -15.72
N LYS A 350 -16.90 1.83 -15.34
CA LYS A 350 -16.03 2.70 -14.52
C LYS A 350 -15.16 3.62 -15.38
N GLN A 351 -14.83 3.17 -16.58
CA GLN A 351 -14.01 3.91 -17.54
C GLN A 351 -14.87 4.92 -18.31
N VAL A 352 -14.43 6.18 -18.35
CA VAL A 352 -15.05 7.18 -19.21
C VAL A 352 -14.69 6.93 -20.69
N ASP A 353 -15.58 7.28 -21.61
CA ASP A 353 -15.37 7.04 -23.04
C ASP A 353 -14.27 7.93 -23.65
N THR A 354 -13.92 9.03 -22.99
CA THR A 354 -12.98 10.04 -23.49
C THR A 354 -11.50 9.72 -23.29
N ILE A 355 -11.15 8.67 -22.53
CA ILE A 355 -9.74 8.27 -22.29
C ILE A 355 -9.26 7.23 -23.29
N SER A 356 -7.96 7.24 -23.58
CA SER A 356 -7.32 6.34 -24.55
C SER A 356 -7.30 4.88 -24.10
N ALA A 357 -7.08 3.94 -25.03
CA ALA A 357 -6.94 2.52 -24.70
C ALA A 357 -5.77 2.24 -23.73
N ASP A 358 -4.70 3.03 -23.84
CA ASP A 358 -3.52 2.90 -22.97
C ASP A 358 -3.83 3.39 -21.55
N GLU A 359 -4.57 4.50 -21.40
CA GLU A 359 -5.07 4.97 -20.10
C GLU A 359 -6.04 3.96 -19.46
N LYS A 360 -6.95 3.36 -20.26
CA LYS A 360 -7.86 2.31 -19.78
C LYS A 360 -7.08 1.08 -19.28
N ALA A 361 -6.04 0.67 -19.98
CA ALA A 361 -5.18 -0.45 -19.58
C ALA A 361 -4.40 -0.14 -18.30
N MET A 362 -3.82 1.07 -18.19
CA MET A 362 -3.13 1.54 -17.00
C MET A 362 -4.07 1.56 -15.78
N GLN A 363 -5.26 2.15 -15.93
CA GLN A 363 -6.23 2.23 -14.84
C GLN A 363 -6.67 0.85 -14.34
N ARG A 364 -6.95 -0.08 -15.26
CA ARG A 364 -7.36 -1.45 -14.90
C ARG A 364 -6.23 -2.21 -14.20
N GLN A 365 -4.98 -2.08 -14.65
CA GLN A 365 -3.84 -2.73 -13.99
C GLN A 365 -3.56 -2.12 -12.61
N ALA A 366 -3.70 -0.80 -12.44
CA ALA A 366 -3.57 -0.15 -11.14
C ALA A 366 -4.60 -0.71 -10.13
N TRP A 367 -5.86 -0.80 -10.53
CA TRP A 367 -6.92 -1.38 -9.71
C TRP A 367 -6.77 -2.90 -9.51
N ALA A 368 -6.30 -3.63 -10.51
CA ALA A 368 -5.98 -5.05 -10.34
C ALA A 368 -4.92 -5.24 -9.24
N GLY A 369 -3.86 -4.43 -9.25
CA GLY A 369 -2.83 -4.45 -8.22
C GLY A 369 -3.37 -4.15 -6.82
N MET A 370 -4.29 -3.18 -6.67
CA MET A 370 -4.98 -2.93 -5.39
C MET A 370 -5.63 -4.21 -4.85
N PHE A 371 -6.34 -4.96 -5.70
CA PHE A 371 -7.02 -6.19 -5.29
C PHE A 371 -6.06 -7.35 -5.02
N TRP A 372 -4.98 -7.49 -5.80
CA TRP A 372 -3.93 -8.48 -5.56
C TRP A 372 -3.17 -8.21 -4.27
N ASN A 373 -3.07 -6.95 -3.83
CA ASN A 373 -2.41 -6.54 -2.58
C ASN A 373 -3.26 -6.73 -1.30
N LYS A 374 -4.46 -7.33 -1.39
CA LYS A 374 -5.20 -7.78 -0.20
C LYS A 374 -4.49 -8.99 0.42
N GLN A 375 -4.22 -8.96 1.71
CA GLN A 375 -3.46 -9.99 2.42
C GLN A 375 -4.14 -10.36 3.74
N PHE A 376 -4.15 -11.65 4.08
CA PHE A 376 -4.46 -12.09 5.43
C PHE A 376 -3.32 -11.69 6.38
N TYR A 377 -3.67 -10.96 7.44
CA TYR A 377 -2.72 -10.50 8.44
C TYR A 377 -3.17 -10.96 9.83
N SER A 378 -2.37 -11.85 10.43
CA SER A 378 -2.57 -12.32 11.80
C SER A 378 -1.41 -11.88 12.67
N TYR A 379 -1.70 -11.19 13.77
CA TYR A 379 -0.68 -10.82 14.75
C TYR A 379 -1.33 -10.51 16.10
N ASP A 380 -1.12 -11.39 17.07
CA ASP A 380 -1.46 -11.17 18.48
C ASP A 380 -0.16 -10.85 19.22
N VAL A 381 0.01 -9.58 19.57
CA VAL A 381 1.24 -9.10 20.19
C VAL A 381 1.47 -9.78 21.55
N ASN A 382 0.41 -10.00 22.33
CA ASN A 382 0.57 -10.62 23.64
C ASN A 382 0.96 -12.10 23.53
N LYS A 383 0.33 -12.86 22.62
CA LYS A 383 0.71 -14.25 22.35
C LYS A 383 2.12 -14.32 21.77
N TRP A 384 2.46 -13.46 20.81
CA TRP A 384 3.81 -13.35 20.25
C TRP A 384 4.87 -13.11 21.33
N LEU A 385 4.69 -12.11 22.21
CA LEU A 385 5.63 -11.78 23.29
C LEU A 385 5.85 -12.93 24.29
N ASN A 386 4.84 -13.77 24.51
CA ASN A 386 4.90 -14.87 25.47
C ASN A 386 5.36 -16.19 24.84
N GLY A 387 5.18 -16.36 23.53
CA GLY A 387 5.43 -17.60 22.79
C GLY A 387 4.26 -18.57 22.85
N ASP A 388 4.30 -19.58 21.98
CA ASP A 388 3.28 -20.62 21.88
C ASP A 388 3.54 -21.76 22.87
N ASN A 389 2.46 -22.38 23.38
CA ASN A 389 2.55 -23.54 24.26
C ASN A 389 3.24 -24.72 23.54
N GLY A 390 4.13 -25.43 24.25
CA GLY A 390 4.87 -26.57 23.68
C GLY A 390 6.04 -26.20 22.76
N GLN A 391 6.25 -24.91 22.48
CA GLN A 391 7.41 -24.40 21.73
C GLN A 391 8.52 -23.90 22.68
N PRO A 392 9.77 -23.75 22.19
CA PRO A 392 10.83 -23.12 22.97
C PRO A 392 10.43 -21.72 23.45
N VAL A 393 10.70 -21.43 24.73
CA VAL A 393 10.39 -20.12 25.32
C VAL A 393 11.18 -19.02 24.59
N PRO A 394 10.51 -17.97 24.08
CA PRO A 394 11.18 -16.85 23.46
C PRO A 394 12.19 -16.14 24.36
N PRO A 395 13.20 -15.47 23.76
CA PRO A 395 14.12 -14.61 24.50
C PRO A 395 13.40 -13.53 25.32
N LYS A 396 13.85 -13.31 26.57
CA LYS A 396 13.23 -12.33 27.49
C LYS A 396 13.27 -10.89 26.95
N GLN A 397 14.25 -10.57 26.13
CA GLN A 397 14.48 -9.26 25.51
C GLN A 397 13.27 -8.78 24.71
N ARG A 398 12.51 -9.71 24.10
CA ARG A 398 11.30 -9.37 23.34
C ARG A 398 10.25 -8.67 24.20
N LYS A 399 10.20 -8.95 25.51
CA LYS A 399 9.24 -8.32 26.45
C LYS A 399 9.43 -6.81 26.62
N THR A 400 10.55 -6.27 26.17
CA THR A 400 10.85 -4.83 26.16
C THR A 400 11.23 -4.34 24.75
N GLY A 401 11.08 -5.18 23.73
CA GLY A 401 11.40 -4.86 22.34
C GLY A 401 10.22 -4.27 21.57
N ARG A 402 10.23 -4.46 20.24
CA ARG A 402 9.20 -3.98 19.32
C ARG A 402 7.79 -4.27 19.84
N ASN A 403 6.94 -3.26 19.75
CA ASN A 403 5.51 -3.34 20.08
C ASN A 403 5.18 -3.85 21.49
N SER A 404 6.14 -3.91 22.42
CA SER A 404 5.92 -4.48 23.76
C SER A 404 4.86 -3.74 24.61
N HIS A 405 4.52 -2.50 24.23
CA HIS A 405 3.47 -1.69 24.84
C HIS A 405 2.07 -1.92 24.21
N TRP A 406 1.99 -2.66 23.10
CA TRP A 406 0.78 -2.90 22.33
C TRP A 406 0.15 -4.27 22.59
N LYS A 407 0.18 -4.75 23.84
CA LYS A 407 -0.32 -6.11 24.20
C LYS A 407 -1.81 -6.34 23.94
N HIS A 408 -2.58 -5.29 23.69
CA HIS A 408 -3.99 -5.37 23.32
C HIS A 408 -4.19 -5.59 21.81
N PHE A 409 -3.14 -5.39 21.01
CA PHE A 409 -3.21 -5.49 19.56
C PHE A 409 -3.41 -6.96 19.15
N VAL A 410 -4.50 -7.23 18.45
CA VAL A 410 -4.87 -8.55 17.92
C VAL A 410 -5.46 -8.36 16.53
N ALA A 411 -4.68 -8.68 15.51
CA ALA A 411 -5.15 -8.72 14.12
C ALA A 411 -5.41 -10.16 13.67
N ASN A 412 -6.47 -10.35 12.89
CA ASN A 412 -6.75 -11.62 12.19
C ASN A 412 -7.73 -11.34 11.02
N ASP A 413 -7.34 -10.43 10.14
CA ASP A 413 -8.22 -9.80 9.16
C ASP A 413 -7.56 -9.75 7.77
N ILE A 414 -8.36 -9.53 6.73
CA ILE A 414 -7.86 -9.17 5.40
C ILE A 414 -7.58 -7.67 5.36
N LEU A 415 -6.33 -7.31 5.14
CA LEU A 415 -5.87 -5.92 5.07
C LEU A 415 -5.29 -5.61 3.68
N SER A 416 -5.42 -4.37 3.24
CA SER A 416 -4.71 -3.87 2.05
C SER A 416 -3.27 -3.53 2.40
N MET A 417 -2.32 -4.16 1.72
CA MET A 417 -0.88 -3.88 1.86
C MET A 417 -0.43 -2.80 0.87
N PRO A 418 0.63 -2.03 1.18
CA PRO A 418 1.29 -1.19 0.17
C PRO A 418 1.82 -2.04 -0.99
N ASP A 419 2.53 -3.13 -0.65
CA ASP A 419 3.16 -4.11 -1.53
C ASP A 419 3.30 -5.43 -0.75
N LYS A 420 2.89 -6.59 -1.29
CA LYS A 420 2.92 -7.86 -0.52
C LYS A 420 4.28 -8.56 -0.43
N TRP A 421 5.31 -8.02 -1.07
CA TRP A 421 6.67 -8.52 -0.97
C TRP A 421 7.54 -7.59 -0.12
N GLU A 422 7.68 -6.31 -0.44
CA GLU A 422 8.52 -5.38 0.37
C GLU A 422 7.85 -5.04 1.69
N TYR A 423 6.54 -4.75 1.63
CA TYR A 423 5.73 -4.31 2.77
C TYR A 423 4.58 -5.29 3.07
N PRO A 424 4.85 -6.58 3.41
CA PRO A 424 3.82 -7.59 3.72
C PRO A 424 3.18 -7.36 5.09
N TRP A 425 2.96 -6.09 5.42
CA TRP A 425 2.43 -5.49 6.63
C TRP A 425 1.79 -4.14 6.28
N PHE A 426 0.79 -3.73 7.06
CA PHE A 426 0.09 -2.46 6.80
C PHE A 426 0.84 -1.27 7.40
N ALA A 427 0.75 -0.12 6.73
CA ALA A 427 0.97 1.18 7.32
C ALA A 427 -0.36 1.94 7.35
N ALA A 428 -0.70 2.53 8.49
CA ALA A 428 -2.02 3.11 8.68
C ALA A 428 -2.26 4.32 7.75
N TRP A 429 -1.24 5.14 7.50
CA TRP A 429 -1.39 6.28 6.60
C TRP A 429 -1.48 5.86 5.11
N ASP A 430 -0.68 4.89 4.66
CA ASP A 430 -0.83 4.24 3.35
C ASP A 430 -2.26 3.70 3.16
N LEU A 431 -2.77 2.96 4.15
CA LEU A 431 -4.10 2.36 4.12
C LEU A 431 -5.21 3.39 3.90
N ALA A 432 -5.06 4.61 4.44
CA ALA A 432 -5.99 5.71 4.18
C ALA A 432 -6.05 6.07 2.67
N PHE A 433 -4.90 6.14 1.99
CA PHE A 433 -4.84 6.36 0.54
C PHE A 433 -5.33 5.15 -0.27
N HIS A 434 -5.09 3.93 0.21
CA HIS A 434 -5.63 2.71 -0.41
C HIS A 434 -7.15 2.77 -0.45
N CYS A 435 -7.77 3.18 0.66
CA CYS A 435 -9.23 3.29 0.78
C CYS A 435 -9.82 4.27 -0.24
N ILE A 436 -9.13 5.38 -0.55
CA ILE A 436 -9.55 6.33 -1.59
C ILE A 436 -9.55 5.65 -2.97
N SER A 437 -8.53 4.86 -3.27
CA SER A 437 -8.41 4.09 -4.52
C SER A 437 -9.47 2.99 -4.65
N PHE A 438 -9.84 2.34 -3.54
CA PHE A 438 -10.90 1.32 -3.52
C PHE A 438 -12.31 1.88 -3.62
N ALA A 439 -12.56 3.06 -3.05
CA ALA A 439 -13.92 3.56 -2.83
C ALA A 439 -14.82 3.60 -4.09
N PRO A 440 -14.32 3.92 -5.30
CA PRO A 440 -15.13 3.87 -6.52
C PRO A 440 -15.52 2.45 -6.95
N LEU A 441 -14.81 1.42 -6.48
CA LEU A 441 -14.98 0.01 -6.89
C LEU A 441 -15.72 -0.79 -5.82
N ASP A 442 -15.31 -0.63 -4.57
CA ASP A 442 -15.76 -1.37 -3.39
C ASP A 442 -15.71 -0.45 -2.14
N PRO A 443 -16.70 0.44 -1.99
CA PRO A 443 -16.73 1.39 -0.88
C PRO A 443 -16.94 0.70 0.48
N ASP A 444 -17.55 -0.48 0.52
CA ASP A 444 -17.77 -1.19 1.78
C ASP A 444 -16.46 -1.80 2.30
N PHE A 445 -15.61 -2.40 1.44
CA PHE A 445 -14.25 -2.79 1.83
C PHE A 445 -13.44 -1.59 2.35
N ALA A 446 -13.46 -0.46 1.63
CA ALA A 446 -12.75 0.76 2.05
C ALA A 446 -13.21 1.26 3.44
N LYS A 447 -14.51 1.23 3.72
CA LYS A 447 -15.06 1.56 5.05
C LYS A 447 -14.57 0.59 6.12
N ASP A 448 -14.56 -0.71 5.82
CA ASP A 448 -14.12 -1.73 6.77
C ASP A 448 -12.63 -1.61 7.10
N GLN A 449 -11.77 -1.30 6.12
CA GLN A 449 -10.36 -1.02 6.36
C GLN A 449 -10.16 0.17 7.32
N LEU A 450 -10.88 1.27 7.12
CA LEU A 450 -10.82 2.42 8.05
C LEU A 450 -11.35 2.07 9.45
N ARG A 451 -12.41 1.24 9.54
CA ARG A 451 -12.94 0.75 10.82
C ARG A 451 -11.93 -0.12 11.57
N LEU A 452 -11.17 -0.97 10.88
CA LEU A 452 -10.17 -1.83 11.51
C LEU A 452 -9.16 -1.02 12.31
N MET A 453 -8.59 0.04 11.72
CA MET A 453 -7.58 0.88 12.38
C MET A 453 -8.08 1.57 13.65
N VAL A 454 -9.38 1.84 13.74
CA VAL A 454 -10.01 2.48 14.90
C VAL A 454 -10.72 1.51 15.85
N SER A 455 -10.66 0.22 15.55
CA SER A 455 -11.28 -0.83 16.36
C SER A 455 -10.54 -1.01 17.69
N ALA A 456 -11.22 -1.61 18.68
CA ALA A 456 -10.63 -1.86 19.99
C ALA A 456 -9.46 -2.85 19.96
N ASN A 457 -9.36 -3.66 18.89
CA ASN A 457 -8.29 -4.64 18.71
C ASN A 457 -7.04 -4.04 18.07
N TYR A 458 -7.11 -2.83 17.51
CA TYR A 458 -6.01 -2.20 16.78
C TYR A 458 -5.59 -0.88 17.43
N MET A 459 -6.55 0.00 17.75
CA MET A 459 -6.26 1.32 18.33
C MET A 459 -5.76 1.18 19.77
N HIS A 460 -4.70 1.90 20.11
CA HIS A 460 -4.22 1.98 21.48
C HIS A 460 -5.30 2.55 22.41
N PRO A 461 -5.45 2.07 23.67
CA PRO A 461 -6.40 2.63 24.63
C PRO A 461 -6.27 4.14 24.89
N SER A 462 -5.14 4.76 24.55
CA SER A 462 -4.93 6.20 24.63
C SER A 462 -5.53 6.99 23.45
N GLY A 463 -6.00 6.31 22.40
CA GLY A 463 -6.46 6.91 21.14
C GLY A 463 -5.45 6.89 19.99
N GLN A 464 -4.22 6.40 20.21
CA GLN A 464 -3.21 6.31 19.14
C GLN A 464 -3.57 5.24 18.11
N LEU A 465 -3.42 5.55 16.82
CA LEU A 465 -3.52 4.56 15.74
C LEU A 465 -2.18 3.81 15.62
N PRO A 466 -2.19 2.49 15.36
CA PRO A 466 -0.96 1.73 15.15
C PRO A 466 -0.31 2.19 13.84
N ALA A 467 0.93 2.69 13.89
CA ALA A 467 1.59 3.24 12.70
C ALA A 467 1.88 2.16 11.65
N TYR A 468 2.77 1.21 11.94
CA TYR A 468 3.14 0.10 11.07
C TYR A 468 3.78 -1.05 11.87
N GLU A 469 3.90 -2.25 11.27
CA GLU A 469 4.32 -3.48 11.98
C GLU A 469 5.65 -3.36 12.75
N TRP A 470 6.61 -2.57 12.26
CA TRP A 470 7.91 -2.41 12.90
C TRP A 470 7.88 -1.57 14.19
N ASP A 471 6.97 -0.59 14.26
CA ASP A 471 6.74 0.22 15.45
C ASP A 471 5.31 0.80 15.44
N PHE A 472 4.38 0.12 16.10
CA PHE A 472 3.01 0.63 16.24
C PHE A 472 2.94 1.96 16.99
N GLY A 473 3.94 2.26 17.83
CA GLY A 473 4.01 3.49 18.63
C GLY A 473 4.55 4.70 17.88
N ASP A 474 5.02 4.55 16.64
CA ASP A 474 5.47 5.66 15.81
C ASP A 474 4.30 6.56 15.38
N VAL A 475 4.61 7.64 14.68
CA VAL A 475 3.68 8.69 14.31
C VAL A 475 3.64 8.84 12.80
N ASN A 476 2.47 8.61 12.21
CA ASN A 476 2.23 8.87 10.79
C ASN A 476 1.30 10.09 10.59
N PRO A 477 1.23 10.67 9.39
CA PRO A 477 0.27 11.73 9.10
C PRO A 477 -1.17 11.31 9.45
N PRO A 478 -1.95 12.13 10.19
CA PRO A 478 -3.32 11.81 10.61
C PRO A 478 -4.36 12.00 9.49
N VAL A 479 -4.15 11.31 8.36
CA VAL A 479 -4.96 11.44 7.13
C VAL A 479 -6.26 10.61 7.14
N HIS A 480 -6.57 9.90 8.24
CA HIS A 480 -7.74 9.03 8.34
C HIS A 480 -9.07 9.77 8.23
N ALA A 481 -9.17 10.99 8.77
CA ALA A 481 -10.39 11.80 8.68
C ALA A 481 -10.68 12.21 7.21
N MET A 482 -9.65 12.66 6.50
CA MET A 482 -9.72 12.95 5.06
C MET A 482 -10.16 11.70 4.28
N ALA A 483 -9.50 10.55 4.47
CA ALA A 483 -9.90 9.33 3.79
C ALA A 483 -11.35 8.91 4.10
N THR A 484 -11.79 9.06 5.35
CA THR A 484 -13.18 8.80 5.77
C THR A 484 -14.16 9.67 5.00
N TRP A 485 -13.86 10.96 4.85
CA TRP A 485 -14.70 11.89 4.08
C TRP A 485 -14.75 11.51 2.60
N HIS A 486 -13.61 11.24 1.97
CA HIS A 486 -13.54 10.82 0.57
C HIS A 486 -14.29 9.51 0.31
N VAL A 487 -14.13 8.50 1.18
CA VAL A 487 -14.85 7.22 1.09
C VAL A 487 -16.35 7.44 1.26
N TYR A 488 -16.78 8.27 2.21
CA TYR A 488 -18.19 8.61 2.40
C TYR A 488 -18.81 9.26 1.15
N LEU A 489 -18.09 10.20 0.51
CA LEU A 489 -18.56 10.85 -0.71
C LEU A 489 -18.65 9.86 -1.88
N ALA A 490 -17.65 8.99 -2.04
CA ALA A 490 -17.66 7.95 -3.06
C ALA A 490 -18.81 6.94 -2.84
N ASP A 491 -19.02 6.46 -1.61
CA ASP A 491 -20.14 5.58 -1.25
C ASP A 491 -21.49 6.26 -1.54
N LYS A 492 -21.63 7.54 -1.17
CA LYS A 492 -22.82 8.35 -1.45
C LYS A 492 -23.06 8.52 -2.96
N ALA A 493 -22.03 8.69 -3.76
CA ALA A 493 -22.13 8.78 -5.21
C ALA A 493 -22.54 7.42 -5.83
N VAL A 494 -21.99 6.31 -5.35
CA VAL A 494 -22.28 4.96 -5.84
C VAL A 494 -23.68 4.50 -5.45
N LYS A 495 -24.10 4.71 -4.20
CA LYS A 495 -25.37 4.20 -3.65
C LYS A 495 -26.51 5.23 -3.67
N GLY A 496 -26.23 6.48 -4.04
CA GLY A 496 -27.18 7.59 -4.02
C GLY A 496 -27.54 8.11 -2.61
N LYS A 497 -27.00 7.50 -1.55
CA LYS A 497 -27.21 7.89 -0.16
C LYS A 497 -25.92 7.65 0.64
N GLY A 498 -25.54 8.62 1.45
CA GLY A 498 -24.36 8.50 2.31
C GLY A 498 -24.63 7.65 3.56
N ASP A 499 -23.63 6.87 3.96
CA ASP A 499 -23.65 6.05 5.19
C ASP A 499 -23.34 6.92 6.41
N ILE A 500 -24.40 7.45 7.04
CA ILE A 500 -24.29 8.30 8.23
C ILE A 500 -23.79 7.52 9.45
N ASN A 501 -24.11 6.22 9.56
CA ASN A 501 -23.67 5.41 10.70
C ASN A 501 -22.16 5.21 10.66
N PHE A 502 -21.59 4.97 9.48
CA PHE A 502 -20.15 4.96 9.27
C PHE A 502 -19.48 6.27 9.75
N LEU A 503 -20.02 7.42 9.35
CA LEU A 503 -19.48 8.71 9.81
C LEU A 503 -19.55 8.86 11.33
N VAL A 504 -20.67 8.53 11.97
CA VAL A 504 -20.80 8.60 13.43
C VAL A 504 -19.78 7.70 14.13
N GLU A 505 -19.62 6.47 13.66
CA GLU A 505 -18.70 5.50 14.23
C GLU A 505 -17.25 5.99 14.17
N ILE A 506 -16.78 6.31 12.97
CA ILE A 506 -15.39 6.74 12.76
C ILE A 506 -15.13 8.07 13.47
N PHE A 507 -16.04 9.04 13.38
CA PHE A 507 -15.90 10.34 14.04
C PHE A 507 -15.65 10.21 15.55
N ASN A 508 -16.42 9.36 16.23
CA ASN A 508 -16.26 9.16 17.68
C ASN A 508 -14.89 8.57 18.04
N LYS A 509 -14.34 7.70 17.19
CA LYS A 509 -13.01 7.11 17.41
C LYS A 509 -11.89 8.09 17.06
N LEU A 510 -12.03 8.82 15.96
CA LEU A 510 -11.09 9.85 15.57
C LEU A 510 -11.08 11.02 16.56
N LEU A 511 -12.16 11.28 17.30
CA LEU A 511 -12.12 12.23 18.41
C LEU A 511 -11.12 11.82 19.51
N LEU A 512 -11.01 10.52 19.81
CA LEU A 512 -10.00 10.00 20.74
C LEU A 512 -8.59 10.21 20.20
N ASN A 513 -8.40 9.89 18.92
CA ASN A 513 -7.12 10.06 18.25
C ASN A 513 -6.70 11.54 18.15
N PHE A 514 -7.60 12.43 17.78
CA PHE A 514 -7.37 13.88 17.77
C PHE A 514 -6.95 14.37 19.15
N THR A 515 -7.62 13.90 20.21
CA THR A 515 -7.29 14.27 21.60
C THR A 515 -5.92 13.73 22.01
N TRP A 516 -5.55 12.52 21.57
CA TRP A 516 -4.21 11.98 21.77
C TRP A 516 -3.15 12.87 21.12
N TRP A 517 -3.36 13.30 19.88
CA TRP A 517 -2.46 14.22 19.17
C TRP A 517 -2.24 15.53 19.93
N VAL A 518 -3.33 16.21 20.32
CA VAL A 518 -3.26 17.47 21.09
C VAL A 518 -2.53 17.28 22.42
N ASN A 519 -2.65 16.13 23.08
CA ASN A 519 -2.03 15.92 24.39
C ASN A 519 -0.59 15.39 24.34
N GLN A 520 -0.18 14.74 23.24
CA GLN A 520 1.11 14.03 23.17
C GLN A 520 2.10 14.66 22.20
N LYS A 521 1.62 15.51 21.28
CA LYS A 521 2.41 16.08 20.19
C LYS A 521 2.38 17.59 20.14
N ASP A 522 1.77 18.25 21.13
CA ASP A 522 1.85 19.68 21.38
C ASP A 522 2.43 19.88 22.78
N SER A 523 3.76 19.70 22.90
CA SER A 523 4.47 19.67 24.20
C SER A 523 4.33 20.97 24.98
N GLU A 524 4.27 22.09 24.26
CA GLU A 524 4.18 23.43 24.84
C GLU A 524 2.73 23.91 25.00
N GLY A 525 1.74 23.17 24.50
CA GLY A 525 0.33 23.57 24.53
C GLY A 525 0.04 24.82 23.71
N ASN A 526 0.87 25.09 22.69
CA ASN A 526 0.83 26.28 21.86
C ASN A 526 0.19 26.00 20.48
N ASN A 527 -0.32 24.78 20.25
CA ASN A 527 -0.90 24.29 18.99
C ASN A 527 0.12 24.23 17.83
N ILE A 528 1.40 24.05 18.15
CA ILE A 528 2.45 23.69 17.19
C ILE A 528 2.81 22.24 17.45
N PHE A 529 2.68 21.41 16.42
CA PHE A 529 2.83 19.98 16.59
C PHE A 529 4.27 19.54 16.28
N GLU A 530 4.80 18.70 17.15
CA GLU A 530 6.19 18.29 17.19
C GLU A 530 6.35 16.77 17.16
N GLY A 531 7.44 16.33 16.53
CA GLY A 531 8.03 15.02 16.74
C GLY A 531 7.35 13.86 16.01
N GLY A 532 8.18 12.97 15.47
CA GLY A 532 7.75 11.72 14.83
C GLY A 532 8.15 11.63 13.36
N PHE A 533 7.97 10.43 12.82
CA PHE A 533 8.33 10.06 11.45
C PHE A 533 7.53 10.83 10.38
N LEU A 534 6.22 11.03 10.61
CA LEU A 534 5.29 11.73 9.70
C LEU A 534 5.36 11.26 8.23
N GLY A 535 5.84 10.04 7.99
CA GLY A 535 5.83 9.41 6.66
C GLY A 535 6.82 9.99 5.65
N LEU A 536 7.75 10.88 6.07
CA LEU A 536 8.67 11.59 5.19
C LEU A 536 10.13 11.41 5.64
N ASP A 537 10.60 10.17 5.59
CA ASP A 537 11.84 9.62 6.16
C ASP A 537 13.02 10.61 6.21
N ASN A 538 13.62 10.89 5.06
CA ASN A 538 14.84 11.67 4.96
C ASN A 538 14.58 13.12 4.46
N ILE A 539 13.34 13.60 4.43
CA ILE A 539 13.00 14.91 3.84
C ILE A 539 13.66 16.07 4.59
N GLY A 540 13.83 15.91 5.90
CA GLY A 540 14.33 16.93 6.81
C GLY A 540 15.86 16.99 6.87
N VAL A 541 16.36 18.01 7.59
CA VAL A 541 17.79 18.14 7.92
C VAL A 541 18.24 17.05 8.89
N PHE A 542 17.36 16.70 9.84
CA PHE A 542 17.59 15.74 10.91
C PHE A 542 16.68 14.52 10.78
N ASN A 543 17.09 13.40 11.36
CA ASN A 543 16.19 12.28 11.61
C ASN A 543 15.16 12.72 12.66
N ARG A 544 13.90 12.87 12.24
CA ARG A 544 12.79 13.39 13.07
C ARG A 544 12.28 12.41 14.13
N SER A 545 12.72 11.15 14.06
CA SER A 545 12.44 10.12 15.07
C SER A 545 13.54 10.04 16.14
N GLN A 546 14.59 10.85 16.03
CA GLN A 546 15.68 10.94 17.01
C GLN A 546 15.67 12.31 17.70
N PRO A 547 16.21 12.41 18.94
CA PRO A 547 16.42 13.70 19.58
C PRO A 547 17.28 14.62 18.70
N VAL A 548 16.95 15.92 18.69
CA VAL A 548 17.75 16.92 17.99
C VAL A 548 19.17 16.93 18.59
N PRO A 549 20.23 16.83 17.75
CA PRO A 549 21.60 17.04 18.19
C PRO A 549 21.74 18.38 18.93
N GLY A 550 22.36 18.38 20.11
CA GLY A 550 22.49 19.59 20.94
C GLY A 550 21.31 19.86 21.89
N GLY A 551 20.23 19.09 21.79
CA GLY A 551 18.98 19.29 22.53
C GLY A 551 18.05 20.32 21.86
N GLY A 552 16.89 20.56 22.47
CA GLY A 552 15.82 21.34 21.86
C GLY A 552 14.84 20.47 21.08
N PHE A 553 14.04 21.08 20.20
CA PHE A 553 13.00 20.39 19.42
C PHE A 553 12.72 21.11 18.10
N LEU A 554 12.07 20.38 17.17
CA LEU A 554 11.65 20.89 15.87
C LEU A 554 10.16 21.23 15.90
N GLU A 555 9.83 22.49 15.68
CA GLU A 555 8.49 22.91 15.28
C GLU A 555 8.31 22.57 13.80
N GLN A 556 7.45 21.59 13.53
CA GLN A 556 7.29 21.01 12.20
C GLN A 556 6.12 21.67 11.46
N ALA A 557 6.41 22.25 10.29
CA ALA A 557 5.40 22.94 9.49
C ALA A 557 4.36 21.96 8.91
N ASP A 558 4.79 20.76 8.55
CA ASP A 558 3.92 19.68 8.09
C ASP A 558 3.11 19.08 9.22
N GLY A 559 3.72 18.73 10.36
CA GLY A 559 3.02 18.20 11.53
C GLY A 559 1.86 19.11 11.98
N THR A 560 2.13 20.41 12.05
CA THR A 560 1.11 21.41 12.41
C THR A 560 0.03 21.55 11.34
N SER A 561 0.42 21.50 10.06
CA SER A 561 -0.53 21.58 8.94
C SER A 561 -1.43 20.34 8.82
N TRP A 562 -0.91 19.15 9.12
CA TRP A 562 -1.72 17.94 9.17
C TRP A 562 -2.79 18.00 10.25
N MET A 563 -2.47 18.57 11.41
CA MET A 563 -3.47 18.78 12.47
C MET A 563 -4.48 19.87 12.13
N ALA A 564 -4.08 20.90 11.39
CA ALA A 564 -5.03 21.88 10.83
C ALA A 564 -6.00 21.22 9.85
N MET A 565 -5.49 20.35 8.95
CA MET A 565 -6.31 19.56 8.03
C MET A 565 -7.25 18.63 8.80
N TYR A 566 -6.75 17.88 9.79
CA TYR A 566 -7.54 16.99 10.61
C TYR A 566 -8.66 17.72 11.37
N ALA A 567 -8.39 18.92 11.90
CA ALA A 567 -9.43 19.75 12.52
C ALA A 567 -10.52 20.14 11.51
N LEU A 568 -10.14 20.53 10.29
CA LEU A 568 -11.10 20.87 9.23
C LEU A 568 -11.90 19.66 8.73
N ASP A 569 -11.27 18.49 8.56
CA ASP A 569 -11.96 17.26 8.18
C ASP A 569 -13.00 16.85 9.24
N MET A 570 -12.62 16.92 10.53
CA MET A 570 -13.54 16.64 11.64
C MET A 570 -14.67 17.66 11.73
N MET A 571 -14.40 18.94 11.42
CA MET A 571 -15.44 19.96 11.27
C MET A 571 -16.39 19.59 10.13
N GLN A 572 -15.87 19.23 8.95
CA GLN A 572 -16.68 18.89 7.78
C GLN A 572 -17.57 17.67 8.02
N ILE A 573 -17.03 16.62 8.64
CA ILE A 573 -17.81 15.45 9.06
C ILE A 573 -18.89 15.87 10.07
N SER A 574 -18.55 16.68 11.08
CA SER A 574 -19.52 17.17 12.07
C SER A 574 -20.66 17.95 11.42
N MET A 575 -20.36 18.80 10.43
CA MET A 575 -21.38 19.57 9.70
C MET A 575 -22.35 18.66 8.94
N GLU A 576 -21.86 17.61 8.26
CA GLU A 576 -22.71 16.65 7.56
C GLU A 576 -23.56 15.83 8.57
N LEU A 577 -22.99 15.47 9.73
CA LEU A 577 -23.70 14.79 10.81
C LEU A 577 -24.79 15.69 11.43
N SER A 578 -24.56 16.99 11.58
CA SER A 578 -25.53 17.96 12.11
C SER A 578 -26.83 18.02 11.32
N LEU A 579 -26.79 17.70 10.03
CA LEU A 579 -27.99 17.63 9.18
C LEU A 579 -28.96 16.50 9.60
N ASN A 580 -28.45 15.52 10.35
CA ASN A 580 -29.22 14.39 10.88
C ASN A 580 -29.33 14.44 12.42
N PHE A 581 -28.33 15.01 13.09
CA PHE A 581 -28.19 15.01 14.54
C PHE A 581 -27.67 16.37 15.04
N GLU A 582 -28.58 17.25 15.47
CA GLU A 582 -28.27 18.63 15.89
C GLU A 582 -27.11 18.74 16.90
N VAL A 583 -26.93 17.74 17.76
CA VAL A 583 -25.85 17.70 18.77
C VAL A 583 -24.45 17.85 18.17
N PHE A 584 -24.21 17.38 16.95
CA PHE A 584 -22.90 17.50 16.29
C PHE A 584 -22.54 18.92 15.87
N GLU A 585 -23.48 19.86 15.85
CA GLU A 585 -23.17 21.26 15.53
C GLU A 585 -22.20 21.86 16.57
N SER A 586 -22.32 21.43 17.83
CA SER A 586 -21.36 21.77 18.91
C SER A 586 -19.94 21.26 18.62
N MET A 587 -19.80 20.13 17.92
CA MET A 587 -18.51 19.60 17.54
C MET A 587 -17.94 20.35 16.33
N ALA A 588 -18.79 20.71 15.37
CA ALA A 588 -18.37 21.58 14.27
C ALA A 588 -17.80 22.90 14.80
N ILE A 589 -18.43 23.49 15.83
CA ILE A 589 -17.92 24.66 16.56
C ILE A 589 -16.54 24.37 17.15
N LYS A 590 -16.40 23.32 17.96
CA LYS A 590 -15.12 22.96 18.60
C LYS A 590 -13.99 22.84 17.58
N PHE A 591 -14.22 22.15 16.47
CA PHE A 591 -13.18 21.88 15.48
C PHE A 591 -12.85 23.13 14.66
N SER A 592 -13.84 23.96 14.35
CA SER A 592 -13.62 25.27 13.72
C SER A 592 -12.77 26.18 14.60
N GLU A 593 -13.07 26.30 15.90
CA GLU A 593 -12.26 27.11 16.84
C GLU A 593 -10.84 26.57 16.97
N HIS A 594 -10.69 25.25 17.07
CA HIS A 594 -9.38 24.61 17.18
C HIS A 594 -8.51 24.87 15.94
N PHE A 595 -9.10 24.79 14.74
CA PHE A 595 -8.42 25.18 13.51
C PHE A 595 -7.96 26.65 13.54
N LEU A 596 -8.79 27.58 14.02
CA LEU A 596 -8.42 29.00 14.13
C LEU A 596 -7.24 29.23 15.09
N TYR A 597 -7.15 28.46 16.18
CA TYR A 597 -6.00 28.51 17.07
C TYR A 597 -4.72 28.02 16.38
N ILE A 598 -4.77 26.86 15.70
CA ILE A 598 -3.63 26.35 14.93
C ILE A 598 -3.17 27.38 13.88
N ALA A 599 -4.11 27.97 13.13
CA ALA A 599 -3.80 28.94 12.08
C ALA A 599 -3.14 30.22 12.64
N GLY A 600 -3.54 30.64 13.84
CA GLY A 600 -2.88 31.68 14.62
C GLY A 600 -1.42 31.35 14.89
N SER A 601 -1.18 30.18 15.52
CA SER A 601 0.15 29.73 15.92
C SER A 601 1.10 29.58 14.74
N ILE A 602 0.63 29.08 13.59
CA ILE A 602 1.43 28.96 12.36
C ILE A 602 1.89 30.34 11.84
N SER A 603 1.04 31.37 11.95
CA SER A 603 1.26 32.65 11.26
C SER A 603 1.99 33.70 12.10
N SER A 604 1.78 33.75 13.41
CA SER A 604 2.44 34.68 14.32
C SER A 604 2.26 34.19 15.75
N MET A 605 3.34 33.84 16.43
CA MET A 605 3.27 33.76 17.90
C MET A 605 3.28 35.18 18.45
N GLY A 606 2.66 35.41 19.61
CA GLY A 606 2.62 36.72 20.26
C GLY A 606 4.00 37.40 20.39
N ASP A 607 3.96 38.70 20.75
CA ASP A 607 5.10 39.63 20.86
C ASP A 607 6.49 38.96 20.97
N GLY A 608 7.15 38.77 19.82
CA GLY A 608 8.58 38.39 19.75
C GLY A 608 8.94 37.08 19.07
N SER A 609 8.00 36.26 18.57
CA SER A 609 8.34 34.97 17.92
C SER A 609 7.92 34.90 16.45
N ALA A 610 8.87 34.56 15.58
CA ALA A 610 8.66 34.32 14.15
C ALA A 610 7.91 32.98 13.94
N GLY A 611 6.72 33.02 13.32
CA GLY A 611 5.96 31.81 12.96
C GLY A 611 6.65 30.98 11.85
N LEU A 612 5.93 30.00 11.32
CA LEU A 612 6.46 29.05 10.32
C LEU A 612 6.48 29.63 8.90
N TRP A 613 5.74 30.72 8.64
CA TRP A 613 5.78 31.46 7.38
C TRP A 613 6.96 32.45 7.34
N ASP A 614 7.72 32.42 6.25
CA ASP A 614 8.74 33.41 5.93
C ASP A 614 8.17 34.45 4.96
N GLU A 615 8.02 35.70 5.39
CA GLU A 615 7.50 36.78 4.53
C GLU A 615 8.51 37.24 3.46
N GLU A 616 9.81 37.06 3.69
CA GLU A 616 10.85 37.43 2.73
C GLU A 616 10.89 36.40 1.58
N ASP A 617 10.85 35.12 1.92
CA ASP A 617 10.88 34.04 0.93
C ASP A 617 9.47 33.61 0.48
N GLY A 618 8.40 34.04 1.14
CA GLY A 618 7.04 33.63 0.78
C GLY A 618 6.83 32.11 0.79
N PHE A 619 7.38 31.42 1.79
CA PHE A 619 7.36 29.96 1.90
C PHE A 619 7.31 29.52 3.38
N TYR A 620 6.82 28.30 3.64
CA TYR A 620 6.76 27.72 4.99
C TYR A 620 8.01 26.87 5.28
N TYR A 621 8.50 26.95 6.51
CA TYR A 621 9.70 26.25 6.97
C TYR A 621 9.57 25.74 8.40
N ASP A 622 10.27 24.65 8.70
CA ASP A 622 10.47 24.17 10.07
C ASP A 622 11.30 25.18 10.87
N MET A 623 11.06 25.22 12.19
CA MET A 623 11.84 26.01 13.14
C MET A 623 12.54 25.08 14.14
N LEU A 624 13.85 25.26 14.31
CA LEU A 624 14.59 24.60 15.38
C LEU A 624 14.56 25.49 16.62
N ARG A 625 13.95 25.02 17.71
CA ARG A 625 13.98 25.65 19.03
C ARG A 625 15.13 25.09 19.83
N ARG A 626 16.07 25.96 20.23
CA ARG A 626 17.26 25.58 21.00
C ARG A 626 16.98 25.65 22.51
N PRO A 627 17.73 24.91 23.34
CA PRO A 627 17.57 24.94 24.80
C PRO A 627 17.79 26.32 25.44
N ASP A 628 18.51 27.22 24.78
CA ASP A 628 18.77 28.59 25.23
C ASP A 628 17.62 29.58 24.91
N GLY A 629 16.55 29.09 24.28
CA GLY A 629 15.38 29.88 23.88
C GLY A 629 15.54 30.59 22.52
N SER A 630 16.68 30.46 21.85
CA SER A 630 16.85 30.94 20.49
C SER A 630 16.19 29.99 19.47
N ALA A 631 15.94 30.49 18.27
CA ALA A 631 15.25 29.75 17.22
C ALA A 631 15.88 29.98 15.84
N ASP A 632 16.08 28.90 15.09
CA ASP A 632 16.59 28.95 13.72
C ASP A 632 15.57 28.45 12.71
N ARG A 633 15.32 29.26 11.70
CA ARG A 633 14.48 28.86 10.58
C ARG A 633 15.27 28.00 9.61
N LEU A 634 14.84 26.76 9.42
CA LEU A 634 15.46 25.82 8.49
C LEU A 634 14.92 26.08 7.09
N ARG A 635 15.59 26.95 6.32
CA ARG A 635 15.19 27.36 4.95
C ARG A 635 15.42 26.28 3.88
N LEU A 636 14.93 25.08 4.14
CA LEU A 636 14.91 23.95 3.24
C LEU A 636 13.56 23.88 2.52
N ARG A 637 13.54 24.19 1.23
CA ARG A 637 12.36 24.15 0.36
C ARG A 637 12.05 22.71 -0.02
N SER A 638 11.17 22.08 0.74
CA SER A 638 10.65 20.74 0.50
C SER A 638 9.12 20.74 0.49
N LEU A 639 8.50 19.57 0.24
CA LEU A 639 7.04 19.37 0.36
C LEU A 639 6.51 19.78 1.73
N VAL A 640 7.33 19.75 2.78
CA VAL A 640 6.98 20.25 4.12
C VAL A 640 6.37 21.65 4.05
N GLY A 641 6.95 22.53 3.23
CA GLY A 641 6.43 23.89 3.05
C GLY A 641 5.20 24.00 2.15
N LEU A 642 4.84 22.94 1.42
CA LEU A 642 3.66 22.86 0.55
C LEU A 642 2.45 22.23 1.27
N ILE A 643 2.67 21.37 2.27
CA ILE A 643 1.61 20.70 3.05
C ILE A 643 0.58 21.65 3.68
N PRO A 644 0.91 22.88 4.12
CA PRO A 644 -0.11 23.85 4.57
C PRO A 644 -1.27 24.08 3.58
N MET A 645 -1.07 23.81 2.28
CA MET A 645 -2.11 23.89 1.26
C MET A 645 -3.25 22.89 1.46
N PHE A 646 -3.00 21.75 2.10
CA PHE A 646 -3.98 20.67 2.25
C PHE A 646 -5.04 21.01 3.32
N ALA A 647 -4.71 21.88 4.26
CA ALA A 647 -5.62 22.37 5.27
C ALA A 647 -6.60 23.39 4.68
N GLN A 648 -7.64 22.88 4.01
CA GLN A 648 -8.71 23.67 3.43
C GLN A 648 -10.04 22.92 3.47
N VAL A 649 -11.14 23.66 3.65
CA VAL A 649 -12.51 23.18 3.44
C VAL A 649 -13.32 24.27 2.75
N VAL A 650 -13.99 23.90 1.66
CA VAL A 650 -14.97 24.73 0.95
C VAL A 650 -16.38 24.22 1.22
N PHE A 651 -17.32 25.12 1.47
CA PHE A 651 -18.71 24.76 1.74
C PHE A 651 -19.72 25.80 1.25
N ASP A 652 -20.86 25.30 0.77
CA ASP A 652 -21.97 26.06 0.19
C ASP A 652 -22.80 26.80 1.28
N GLU A 653 -23.20 28.04 1.00
CA GLU A 653 -24.02 28.89 1.88
C GLU A 653 -25.34 28.23 2.29
N ARG A 654 -25.94 27.36 1.46
CA ARG A 654 -27.17 26.62 1.81
C ARG A 654 -26.93 25.57 2.89
N LYS A 655 -25.74 24.95 2.93
CA LYS A 655 -25.34 24.10 4.07
C LYS A 655 -25.06 24.95 5.29
N TRP A 656 -24.38 26.08 5.10
CA TRP A 656 -24.07 27.03 6.14
C TRP A 656 -25.31 27.59 6.85
N GLY A 657 -26.35 27.97 6.09
CA GLY A 657 -27.62 28.47 6.61
C GLY A 657 -28.41 27.47 7.45
N LYS A 658 -28.03 26.18 7.44
CA LYS A 658 -28.61 25.13 8.31
C LYS A 658 -27.85 24.93 9.62
N LEU A 659 -26.79 25.70 9.86
CA LEU A 659 -25.91 25.59 11.03
C LEU A 659 -25.86 26.94 11.78
N PRO A 660 -26.98 27.40 12.35
CA PRO A 660 -27.10 28.74 12.93
C PRO A 660 -26.18 28.98 14.13
N LYS A 661 -25.95 27.96 14.98
CA LYS A 661 -25.07 28.10 16.16
C LYS A 661 -23.62 28.17 15.74
N LEU A 662 -23.23 27.37 14.75
CA LEU A 662 -21.87 27.45 14.18
C LEU A 662 -21.61 28.84 13.61
N LYS A 663 -22.55 29.36 12.81
CA LYS A 663 -22.47 30.70 12.23
C LYS A 663 -22.35 31.78 13.30
N GLU A 664 -23.27 31.80 14.27
CA GLU A 664 -23.26 32.77 15.38
C GLU A 664 -21.94 32.72 16.15
N ARG A 665 -21.46 31.51 16.44
CA ARG A 665 -20.24 31.33 17.23
C ARG A 665 -18.99 31.78 16.49
N LEU A 666 -18.89 31.48 15.20
CA LEU A 666 -17.77 31.93 14.38
C LEU A 666 -17.80 33.45 14.20
N GLU A 667 -18.96 34.06 13.95
CA GLU A 667 -19.12 35.53 13.94
C GLU A 667 -18.70 36.18 15.26
N TRP A 668 -19.08 35.59 16.40
CA TRP A 668 -18.64 36.04 17.72
C TRP A 668 -17.12 35.92 17.88
N PHE A 669 -16.54 34.78 17.47
CA PHE A 669 -15.10 34.54 17.57
C PHE A 669 -14.29 35.57 16.76
N MET A 670 -14.76 35.94 15.56
CA MET A 670 -14.13 36.99 14.76
C MET A 670 -14.05 38.34 15.49
N GLN A 671 -15.11 38.70 16.21
CA GLN A 671 -15.16 39.97 16.93
C GLN A 671 -14.25 39.96 18.16
N GLN A 672 -14.11 38.81 18.83
CA GLN A 672 -13.31 38.70 20.05
C GLN A 672 -11.82 38.40 19.80
N ARG A 673 -11.49 37.70 18.71
CA ARG A 673 -10.12 37.33 18.33
C ARG A 673 -9.76 37.77 16.91
N PRO A 674 -9.85 39.07 16.60
CA PRO A 674 -9.50 39.58 15.27
C PRO A 674 -8.05 39.29 14.88
N ASP A 675 -7.17 39.10 15.87
CA ASP A 675 -5.76 38.69 15.71
C ASP A 675 -5.61 37.33 15.01
N LEU A 676 -6.47 36.35 15.33
CA LEU A 676 -6.45 35.01 14.71
C LEU A 676 -7.16 35.01 13.35
N VAL A 677 -8.20 35.84 13.22
CA VAL A 677 -9.10 35.84 12.06
C VAL A 677 -8.50 36.57 10.84
N GLN A 678 -7.58 37.51 11.04
CA GLN A 678 -6.83 38.11 9.92
C GLN A 678 -6.00 37.08 9.14
N LEU A 679 -5.78 35.89 9.70
CA LEU A 679 -4.90 34.85 9.17
C LEU A 679 -5.66 33.75 8.38
N VAL A 680 -6.98 33.56 8.62
CA VAL A 680 -7.86 32.52 8.00
C VAL A 680 -9.09 32.99 7.19
N SER A 681 -9.33 32.41 6.00
CA SER A 681 -10.30 32.86 4.98
C SER A 681 -11.56 33.56 5.50
N HIS A 682 -11.83 34.78 5.00
CA HIS A 682 -13.07 35.50 5.30
C HIS A 682 -14.18 34.71 4.62
N TRP A 683 -14.86 33.85 5.37
CA TRP A 683 -16.00 33.13 4.85
C TRP A 683 -17.09 34.09 4.35
N THR A 684 -17.13 35.34 4.83
CA THR A 684 -18.09 36.36 4.38
C THR A 684 -17.78 36.97 3.00
N ASP A 685 -16.60 36.73 2.40
CA ASP A 685 -16.27 37.23 1.06
C ASP A 685 -16.88 36.27 0.00
N THR A 686 -18.10 36.58 -0.46
CA THR A 686 -18.89 35.79 -1.44
C THR A 686 -18.61 36.18 -2.90
N LYS A 687 -17.43 36.71 -3.20
CA LYS A 687 -17.12 37.39 -4.48
C LYS A 687 -17.10 36.51 -5.75
N GLY A 688 -17.67 35.31 -5.75
CA GLY A 688 -17.76 34.50 -6.97
C GLY A 688 -18.73 33.33 -6.97
N SER A 689 -19.15 32.86 -5.81
CA SER A 689 -20.08 31.75 -5.65
C SER A 689 -20.66 31.81 -4.23
N ASP A 690 -21.85 31.25 -4.00
CA ASP A 690 -22.43 31.07 -2.66
C ASP A 690 -21.59 30.06 -1.83
N GLN A 691 -20.29 30.29 -1.71
CA GLN A 691 -19.28 29.40 -1.13
C GLN A 691 -18.46 30.14 -0.08
N HIS A 692 -18.07 29.40 0.94
CA HIS A 692 -17.19 29.82 2.01
C HIS A 692 -15.92 28.98 1.98
N LEU A 693 -14.80 29.58 2.36
CA LEU A 693 -13.52 28.91 2.50
C LEU A 693 -13.03 29.06 3.95
N LEU A 694 -12.50 27.97 4.51
CA LEU A 694 -11.59 27.99 5.65
C LEU A 694 -10.29 27.34 5.20
N SER A 695 -9.16 28.05 5.33
CA SER A 695 -7.85 27.51 4.95
C SER A 695 -6.70 28.25 5.62
N LEU A 696 -5.56 27.56 5.78
CA LEU A 696 -4.28 28.16 6.16
C LEU A 696 -3.70 29.08 5.07
N LEU A 697 -4.02 28.83 3.80
CA LEU A 697 -3.53 29.61 2.66
C LEU A 697 -4.57 30.56 2.11
N ARG A 698 -4.13 31.78 1.80
CA ARG A 698 -4.97 32.83 1.23
C ARG A 698 -4.29 33.66 0.18
N GLY A 699 -5.06 34.04 -0.85
CA GLY A 699 -4.77 35.16 -1.77
C GLY A 699 -3.30 35.27 -2.13
N HIS A 700 -2.61 36.24 -1.53
CA HIS A 700 -1.19 36.52 -1.78
C HIS A 700 -0.25 35.35 -1.41
N ARG A 701 -0.39 34.76 -0.21
CA ARG A 701 0.45 33.62 0.23
C ARG A 701 0.28 32.42 -0.69
N MET A 702 -0.95 32.16 -1.15
CA MET A 702 -1.22 31.09 -2.13
C MET A 702 -0.51 31.36 -3.46
N LYS A 703 -0.54 32.60 -3.98
CA LYS A 703 0.22 32.95 -5.20
C LYS A 703 1.72 32.78 -5.02
N LEU A 704 2.28 33.16 -3.86
CA LEU A 704 3.71 32.98 -3.56
C LEU A 704 4.11 31.51 -3.51
N LEU A 705 3.30 30.69 -2.84
CA LEU A 705 3.54 29.25 -2.73
C LEU A 705 3.45 28.56 -4.10
N LEU A 706 2.39 28.84 -4.87
CA LEU A 706 2.20 28.27 -6.21
C LEU A 706 3.27 28.74 -7.19
N LYS A 707 3.72 30.01 -7.10
CA LYS A 707 4.85 30.50 -7.90
C LYS A 707 6.10 29.62 -7.68
N ARG A 708 6.38 29.19 -6.45
CA ARG A 708 7.51 28.31 -6.16
C ARG A 708 7.25 26.88 -6.64
N MET A 709 6.08 26.33 -6.31
CA MET A 709 5.69 24.96 -6.66
C MET A 709 5.68 24.72 -8.17
N LEU A 710 5.27 25.72 -8.96
CA LEU A 710 5.11 25.65 -10.41
C LEU A 710 6.36 26.13 -11.18
N ASP A 711 7.49 26.36 -10.50
CA ASP A 711 8.77 26.71 -11.12
C ASP A 711 9.56 25.44 -11.52
N PRO A 712 9.90 25.27 -12.82
CA PRO A 712 10.70 24.14 -13.29
C PRO A 712 12.12 24.03 -12.70
N ASN A 713 12.65 25.13 -12.16
CA ASN A 713 13.95 25.17 -11.48
C ASN A 713 13.85 24.87 -9.99
N GLU A 714 12.63 24.74 -9.46
CA GLU A 714 12.35 24.39 -8.08
C GLU A 714 11.61 23.04 -8.05
N PHE A 715 10.28 23.03 -7.97
CA PHE A 715 9.51 21.82 -7.74
C PHE A 715 8.89 21.19 -8.99
N LEU A 716 8.56 21.97 -10.03
CA LEU A 716 7.78 21.46 -11.16
C LEU A 716 8.64 20.58 -12.09
N SER A 717 8.40 19.28 -12.08
CA SER A 717 8.97 18.31 -13.02
C SER A 717 8.09 18.19 -14.25
N ASP A 718 8.64 17.56 -15.30
CA ASP A 718 7.82 17.17 -16.43
C ASP A 718 6.76 16.11 -16.10
N PHE A 719 6.95 15.44 -14.96
CA PHE A 719 6.18 14.28 -14.53
C PHE A 719 5.38 14.51 -13.23
N GLY A 720 5.47 15.69 -12.60
CA GLY A 720 4.79 15.98 -11.33
C GLY A 720 5.49 17.04 -10.48
N VAL A 721 5.20 17.08 -9.18
CA VAL A 721 5.85 17.97 -8.20
C VAL A 721 6.89 17.17 -7.40
N ARG A 722 8.14 17.65 -7.41
CA ARG A 722 9.29 17.06 -6.70
C ARG A 722 9.16 17.19 -5.19
N SER A 723 9.81 16.29 -4.44
CA SER A 723 9.80 16.32 -2.97
C SER A 723 10.65 17.43 -2.36
N VAL A 724 11.74 17.80 -3.03
CA VAL A 724 12.66 18.89 -2.66
C VAL A 724 12.95 19.74 -3.88
N SER A 725 13.16 21.04 -3.66
CA SER A 725 13.53 21.95 -4.74
C SER A 725 14.80 21.50 -5.48
N ARG A 726 14.72 21.52 -6.81
CA ARG A 726 15.84 21.28 -7.71
C ARG A 726 16.96 22.31 -7.59
N ALA A 727 16.70 23.49 -7.01
CA ALA A 727 17.73 24.50 -6.75
C ALA A 727 18.88 23.97 -5.88
N TYR A 728 18.59 23.01 -4.99
CA TYR A 728 19.59 22.35 -4.15
C TYR A 728 20.51 21.37 -4.90
N CYS A 729 20.32 21.19 -6.21
CA CYS A 729 21.30 20.54 -7.08
C CYS A 729 22.54 21.43 -7.28
N THR A 730 22.32 22.75 -7.48
CA THR A 730 23.41 23.72 -7.68
C THR A 730 23.87 24.32 -6.35
N TYR A 731 22.95 24.57 -5.43
CA TYR A 731 23.22 25.22 -4.15
C TYR A 731 22.68 24.39 -2.99
N PRO A 732 23.36 23.30 -2.56
CA PRO A 732 22.91 22.47 -1.44
C PRO A 732 22.59 23.30 -0.20
N PHE A 733 21.54 22.91 0.53
CA PHE A 733 21.22 23.53 1.81
C PHE A 733 22.22 23.06 2.86
N ASN A 734 22.91 23.98 3.52
CA ASN A 734 23.88 23.68 4.57
C ASN A 734 23.44 24.31 5.89
N TYR A 735 23.50 23.53 6.96
CA TYR A 735 23.17 23.96 8.31
C TYR A 735 24.21 23.46 9.30
N GLN A 736 24.78 24.34 10.10
CA GLN A 736 25.79 24.01 11.09
C GLN A 736 25.18 24.06 12.49
N LEU A 737 25.29 22.96 13.23
CA LEU A 737 24.81 22.84 14.61
C LEU A 737 25.87 22.12 15.46
N ASP A 738 26.30 22.77 16.54
CA ASP A 738 27.32 22.24 17.47
C ASP A 738 28.59 21.69 16.80
N GLY A 739 29.04 22.35 15.73
CA GLY A 739 30.24 21.97 14.98
C GLY A 739 30.05 20.78 14.03
N ILE A 740 28.82 20.30 13.85
CA ILE A 740 28.44 19.31 12.84
C ILE A 740 27.78 20.03 11.67
N ASP A 741 28.27 19.77 10.46
CA ASP A 741 27.70 20.29 9.22
C ASP A 741 26.68 19.30 8.65
N TYR A 742 25.43 19.75 8.51
CA TYR A 742 24.35 19.02 7.86
C TYR A 742 24.13 19.57 6.46
N THR A 743 24.10 18.69 5.46
CA THR A 743 23.85 19.07 4.07
C THR A 743 22.65 18.31 3.51
N VAL A 744 21.75 19.05 2.86
CA VAL A 744 20.64 18.49 2.07
C VAL A 744 20.82 18.89 0.60
N LYS A 745 20.85 17.89 -0.28
CA LYS A 745 20.99 18.04 -1.74
C LYS A 745 19.72 17.59 -2.42
N TYR A 746 19.51 18.09 -3.64
CA TYR A 746 18.54 17.50 -4.55
C TYR A 746 19.08 16.18 -5.11
N ILE A 747 18.39 15.08 -4.86
CA ILE A 747 18.71 13.73 -5.31
C ILE A 747 17.46 13.18 -6.00
N PRO A 748 17.40 13.15 -7.34
CA PRO A 748 16.17 12.84 -8.05
C PRO A 748 15.76 11.37 -7.98
N ALA A 749 16.63 10.47 -7.55
CA ALA A 749 16.48 9.01 -7.66
C ALA A 749 16.59 8.31 -6.29
N GLU A 750 17.29 7.18 -6.20
CA GLU A 750 17.56 6.45 -4.96
C GLU A 750 18.42 7.30 -3.98
N SER A 751 18.33 7.01 -2.67
CA SER A 751 19.02 7.80 -1.63
C SER A 751 20.54 7.57 -1.63
N ASP A 752 21.33 8.64 -1.51
CA ASP A 752 22.79 8.54 -1.33
C ASP A 752 23.23 8.24 0.12
N SER A 753 22.26 8.04 1.03
CA SER A 753 22.47 7.79 2.46
C SER A 753 21.57 6.69 3.02
N GLY A 754 22.02 6.03 4.10
CA GLY A 754 21.26 4.98 4.80
C GLY A 754 20.29 5.48 5.87
N MET A 755 19.91 6.76 5.85
CA MET A 755 18.92 7.30 6.79
C MET A 755 17.58 6.58 6.56
N PHE A 756 17.07 5.87 7.57
CA PHE A 756 15.85 5.02 7.50
C PHE A 756 15.95 3.84 6.53
N GLY A 757 17.04 3.06 6.57
CA GLY A 757 17.20 1.84 5.73
C GLY A 757 17.64 2.14 4.29
N GLY A 758 17.25 3.31 3.78
CA GLY A 758 17.76 3.91 2.56
C GLY A 758 17.08 3.45 1.26
N ASN A 759 16.00 2.68 1.36
CA ASN A 759 15.20 2.22 0.22
C ASN A 759 14.32 3.36 -0.33
N SER A 760 13.79 4.18 0.59
CA SER A 760 12.95 5.33 0.26
C SER A 760 13.77 6.64 0.19
N ASN A 761 13.40 7.54 -0.73
CA ASN A 761 14.01 8.86 -0.84
C ASN A 761 13.01 10.01 -1.06
N TRP A 762 13.00 10.97 -0.12
CA TRP A 762 12.18 12.19 -0.13
C TRP A 762 12.99 13.45 -0.46
N ARG A 763 14.24 13.33 -0.93
CA ARG A 763 15.13 14.48 -1.24
C ARG A 763 15.17 14.85 -2.72
N GLY A 764 14.12 14.58 -3.47
CA GLY A 764 14.03 14.94 -4.88
C GLY A 764 13.03 14.15 -5.73
N PRO A 765 12.75 12.86 -5.47
CA PRO A 765 11.75 12.11 -6.23
C PRO A 765 10.33 12.65 -6.06
N MET A 766 9.41 12.21 -6.92
CA MET A 766 7.99 12.53 -6.85
C MET A 766 7.24 11.36 -6.21
N TRP A 767 6.31 11.71 -5.32
CA TRP A 767 5.50 10.74 -4.59
C TRP A 767 4.02 10.95 -4.94
N MET A 768 3.35 9.86 -5.34
CA MET A 768 1.95 9.89 -5.77
C MET A 768 0.98 10.47 -4.72
N PRO A 769 1.02 10.09 -3.42
CA PRO A 769 0.01 10.54 -2.46
C PRO A 769 0.05 12.07 -2.26
N VAL A 770 1.24 12.68 -2.16
CA VAL A 770 1.36 14.13 -1.98
C VAL A 770 0.97 14.87 -3.26
N ASN A 771 1.36 14.38 -4.43
CA ASN A 771 0.94 14.94 -5.71
C ASN A 771 -0.59 14.88 -5.90
N TYR A 772 -1.21 13.78 -5.50
CA TYR A 772 -2.66 13.63 -5.50
C TYR A 772 -3.32 14.67 -4.58
N LEU A 773 -2.83 14.83 -3.35
CA LEU A 773 -3.34 15.86 -2.43
C LEU A 773 -3.15 17.29 -2.97
N ILE A 774 -2.07 17.58 -3.69
CA ILE A 774 -1.87 18.87 -4.37
C ILE A 774 -3.00 19.09 -5.39
N ILE A 775 -3.27 18.10 -6.23
CA ILE A 775 -4.31 18.17 -7.27
C ILE A 775 -5.70 18.35 -6.64
N GLU A 776 -6.03 17.56 -5.62
CA GLU A 776 -7.32 17.68 -4.91
C GLU A 776 -7.46 19.04 -4.23
N SER A 777 -6.40 19.54 -3.60
CA SER A 777 -6.42 20.86 -2.96
C SER A 777 -6.64 21.98 -3.98
N LEU A 778 -5.99 21.92 -5.15
CA LEU A 778 -6.21 22.87 -6.25
C LEU A 778 -7.65 22.85 -6.75
N LYS A 779 -8.25 21.65 -6.91
CA LYS A 779 -9.66 21.49 -7.30
C LYS A 779 -10.59 22.09 -6.25
N ASN A 780 -10.33 21.88 -4.97
CA ASN A 780 -11.16 22.44 -3.91
C ASN A 780 -11.03 23.97 -3.83
N PHE A 781 -9.82 24.52 -3.91
CA PHE A 781 -9.63 25.98 -3.97
C PHE A 781 -10.29 26.62 -5.20
N GLN A 782 -10.34 25.92 -6.33
CA GLN A 782 -11.05 26.40 -7.52
C GLN A 782 -12.53 26.66 -7.24
N GLU A 783 -13.20 25.85 -6.41
CA GLU A 783 -14.63 26.03 -6.10
C GLU A 783 -14.92 27.40 -5.46
N TYR A 784 -13.95 27.92 -4.70
CA TYR A 784 -14.03 29.24 -4.08
C TYR A 784 -13.50 30.37 -4.99
N TYR A 785 -12.30 30.19 -5.55
CA TYR A 785 -11.61 31.25 -6.27
C TYR A 785 -12.05 31.45 -7.72
N THR A 786 -12.71 30.45 -8.32
CA THR A 786 -13.17 30.45 -9.71
C THR A 786 -12.05 30.66 -10.74
N ASP A 787 -12.41 30.85 -12.02
CA ASP A 787 -11.43 31.04 -13.10
C ASP A 787 -10.76 32.43 -13.10
N ASP A 788 -11.23 33.36 -12.26
CA ASP A 788 -10.65 34.70 -12.10
C ASP A 788 -9.31 34.66 -11.35
N PHE A 789 -9.10 33.66 -10.49
CA PHE A 789 -7.83 33.48 -9.81
C PHE A 789 -6.86 32.71 -10.70
N LYS A 790 -5.94 33.46 -11.30
CA LYS A 790 -4.89 32.88 -12.15
C LYS A 790 -3.51 33.04 -11.56
N VAL A 791 -2.66 32.06 -11.86
CA VAL A 791 -1.27 32.00 -11.45
C VAL A 791 -0.42 31.64 -12.66
N GLU A 792 0.80 32.15 -12.70
CA GLU A 792 1.73 31.84 -13.79
C GLU A 792 2.11 30.36 -13.73
N CYS A 793 1.95 29.62 -14.83
CA CYS A 793 2.22 28.18 -14.88
C CYS A 793 2.67 27.75 -16.29
N PRO A 794 3.91 27.24 -16.45
CA PRO A 794 5.00 27.23 -15.46
C PRO A 794 5.42 28.65 -15.05
N THR A 795 5.98 28.81 -13.85
CA THR A 795 6.54 30.10 -13.41
C THR A 795 7.62 30.58 -14.39
N GLY A 796 7.58 31.87 -14.75
CA GLY A 796 8.46 32.48 -15.75
C GLY A 796 8.06 32.26 -17.21
N SER A 797 6.94 31.58 -17.50
CA SER A 797 6.46 31.34 -18.87
C SER A 797 5.64 32.47 -19.49
N GLY A 798 5.12 33.40 -18.67
CA GLY A 798 4.12 34.39 -19.06
C GLY A 798 2.70 33.83 -19.27
N GLN A 799 2.49 32.52 -19.13
CA GLN A 799 1.17 31.89 -19.24
C GLN A 799 0.49 31.83 -17.88
N PHE A 800 -0.77 32.27 -17.80
CA PHE A 800 -1.55 32.30 -16.56
C PHE A 800 -2.74 31.36 -16.66
N LEU A 801 -2.77 30.38 -15.76
CA LEU A 801 -3.78 29.32 -15.71
C LEU A 801 -4.62 29.44 -14.43
N SER A 802 -5.89 29.02 -14.48
CA SER A 802 -6.72 28.83 -13.28
C SER A 802 -6.27 27.61 -12.48
N LEU A 803 -6.74 27.48 -11.24
CA LEU A 803 -6.36 26.35 -10.37
C LEU A 803 -6.84 25.01 -10.94
N LYS A 804 -8.00 24.99 -11.60
CA LYS A 804 -8.50 23.82 -12.34
C LYS A 804 -7.59 23.43 -13.50
N GLU A 805 -7.14 24.40 -14.28
CA GLU A 805 -6.23 24.15 -15.41
C GLU A 805 -4.88 23.63 -14.92
N ILE A 806 -4.37 24.16 -13.81
CA ILE A 806 -3.14 23.67 -13.16
C ILE A 806 -3.32 22.25 -12.64
N ALA A 807 -4.44 21.94 -11.96
CA ALA A 807 -4.74 20.60 -11.50
C ALA A 807 -4.77 19.59 -12.66
N ALA A 808 -5.43 19.94 -13.77
CA ALA A 808 -5.48 19.10 -14.97
C ALA A 808 -4.09 18.90 -15.61
N LEU A 809 -3.26 19.95 -15.65
CA LEU A 809 -1.87 19.86 -16.12
C LEU A 809 -1.05 18.89 -15.26
N LEU A 810 -1.14 19.00 -13.93
CA LEU A 810 -0.43 18.10 -13.01
C LEU A 810 -0.92 16.66 -13.13
N SER A 811 -2.24 16.43 -13.26
CA SER A 811 -2.80 15.11 -13.55
C SER A 811 -2.23 14.53 -14.85
N GLN A 812 -2.15 15.33 -15.92
CA GLN A 812 -1.57 14.88 -17.19
C GLN A 812 -0.08 14.53 -17.05
N ARG A 813 0.70 15.32 -16.29
CA ARG A 813 2.12 15.06 -16.03
C ARG A 813 2.31 13.74 -15.27
N LEU A 814 1.52 13.48 -14.23
CA LEU A 814 1.58 12.20 -13.50
C LEU A 814 1.18 11.01 -14.39
N LYS A 815 0.12 11.16 -15.20
CA LYS A 815 -0.27 10.11 -16.16
C LYS A 815 0.82 9.82 -17.18
N SER A 816 1.57 10.84 -17.61
CA SER A 816 2.67 10.70 -18.58
C SER A 816 3.76 9.73 -18.12
N ILE A 817 3.91 9.49 -16.83
CA ILE A 817 4.83 8.48 -16.27
C ILE A 817 4.49 7.07 -16.77
N PHE A 818 3.19 6.78 -16.90
CA PHE A 818 2.70 5.45 -17.18
C PHE A 818 2.27 5.26 -18.62
N ILE A 819 1.80 6.29 -19.32
CA ILE A 819 1.33 6.15 -20.71
C ILE A 819 2.50 6.20 -21.70
N ARG A 820 2.30 5.60 -22.87
CA ARG A 820 3.29 5.62 -23.95
C ARG A 820 3.46 7.02 -24.52
N ASN A 821 4.70 7.44 -24.69
CA ASN A 821 5.07 8.65 -25.43
C ASN A 821 5.06 8.41 -26.95
N GLU A 822 5.47 9.43 -27.72
CA GLU A 822 5.54 9.34 -29.20
C GLU A 822 6.51 8.25 -29.71
N ALA A 823 7.51 7.88 -28.92
CA ALA A 823 8.43 6.79 -29.21
C ALA A 823 7.90 5.40 -28.80
N GLY A 824 6.70 5.34 -28.21
CA GLY A 824 6.09 4.10 -27.70
C GLY A 824 6.60 3.68 -26.32
N GLU A 825 7.37 4.54 -25.64
CA GLU A 825 8.05 4.24 -24.39
C GLU A 825 7.28 4.78 -23.17
N ARG A 826 7.42 4.12 -22.02
CA ARG A 826 6.86 4.59 -20.74
C ARG A 826 8.01 5.08 -19.85
N PRO A 827 7.95 6.32 -19.31
CA PRO A 827 8.96 6.81 -18.38
C PRO A 827 9.19 5.88 -17.18
N VAL A 828 8.14 5.27 -16.64
CA VAL A 828 8.23 4.32 -15.51
C VAL A 828 9.22 3.18 -15.78
N SER A 829 9.39 2.76 -17.03
CA SER A 829 10.30 1.69 -17.45
C SER A 829 11.78 2.08 -17.49
N GLY A 830 12.12 3.34 -17.17
CA GLY A 830 13.50 3.80 -17.00
C GLY A 830 14.37 3.74 -18.27
N GLY A 831 13.76 3.67 -19.45
CA GLY A 831 14.47 3.53 -20.73
C GLY A 831 14.96 2.12 -21.06
N ASN A 832 14.54 1.10 -20.31
CA ASN A 832 14.90 -0.30 -20.60
C ASN A 832 14.28 -0.76 -21.94
N PRO A 833 15.07 -1.17 -22.95
CA PRO A 833 14.55 -1.56 -24.27
C PRO A 833 13.62 -2.77 -24.22
N LYS A 834 13.88 -3.73 -23.32
CA LYS A 834 13.02 -4.92 -23.14
C LYS A 834 11.64 -4.49 -22.66
N PHE A 835 11.57 -3.63 -21.65
CA PHE A 835 10.30 -3.15 -21.13
C PHE A 835 9.55 -2.24 -22.10
N ASN A 836 10.23 -1.44 -22.92
CA ASN A 836 9.55 -0.51 -23.81
C ASN A 836 9.09 -1.15 -25.13
N HIS A 837 9.89 -2.04 -25.71
CA HIS A 837 9.72 -2.45 -27.11
C HIS A 837 9.38 -3.92 -27.30
N ASP A 838 9.69 -4.78 -26.33
CA ASP A 838 9.40 -6.20 -26.44
C ASP A 838 7.89 -6.48 -26.37
N PRO A 839 7.31 -7.24 -27.32
CA PRO A 839 5.88 -7.53 -27.37
C PRO A 839 5.36 -8.33 -26.17
N HIS A 840 6.25 -8.95 -25.39
CA HIS A 840 5.93 -9.71 -24.20
C HIS A 840 6.24 -8.94 -22.91
N PHE A 841 6.62 -7.65 -22.96
CA PHE A 841 6.83 -6.84 -21.77
C PHE A 841 6.12 -5.48 -21.82
N LYS A 842 6.06 -4.83 -22.99
CA LYS A 842 5.60 -3.44 -23.15
C LYS A 842 4.19 -3.10 -22.67
N ASP A 843 3.34 -4.10 -22.48
CA ASP A 843 1.96 -3.94 -22.05
C ASP A 843 1.78 -4.16 -20.53
N TYR A 844 2.84 -4.56 -19.81
CA TYR A 844 2.78 -4.85 -18.38
C TYR A 844 3.39 -3.72 -17.56
N ILE A 845 2.57 -3.10 -16.72
CA ILE A 845 2.92 -1.86 -16.01
C ILE A 845 3.23 -2.20 -14.55
N LEU A 846 4.36 -1.69 -14.06
CA LEU A 846 4.73 -1.71 -12.65
C LEU A 846 4.33 -0.38 -12.01
N PHE A 847 3.95 -0.45 -10.74
CA PHE A 847 3.50 0.72 -9.97
C PHE A 847 4.41 0.88 -8.77
N HIS A 848 5.36 1.80 -8.91
CA HIS A 848 6.44 1.95 -7.97
C HIS A 848 6.07 2.80 -6.75
N GLU A 849 6.86 2.67 -5.68
CA GLU A 849 6.77 3.48 -4.46
C GLU A 849 6.85 4.99 -4.77
N TYR A 850 7.88 5.36 -5.54
CA TYR A 850 8.14 6.74 -5.97
C TYR A 850 8.76 6.80 -7.38
N PHE A 851 8.88 8.02 -7.91
CA PHE A 851 9.32 8.26 -9.29
C PHE A 851 10.45 9.26 -9.34
N ASN A 852 11.42 9.00 -10.22
CA ASN A 852 12.56 9.89 -10.41
C ASN A 852 12.10 11.31 -10.76
N GLY A 853 12.57 12.30 -10.00
CA GLY A 853 12.12 13.68 -10.11
C GLY A 853 12.46 14.40 -11.42
N ASP A 854 13.34 13.84 -12.24
CA ASP A 854 13.78 14.44 -13.52
C ASP A 854 13.35 13.64 -14.75
N ASN A 855 13.18 12.33 -14.67
CA ASN A 855 12.87 11.49 -15.84
C ASN A 855 11.66 10.55 -15.68
N GLY A 856 11.02 10.49 -14.50
CA GLY A 856 9.84 9.67 -14.27
C GLY A 856 10.07 8.15 -14.16
N LYS A 857 11.32 7.67 -14.11
CA LYS A 857 11.65 6.25 -13.82
C LYS A 857 10.98 5.82 -12.50
N GLY A 858 10.38 4.63 -12.47
CA GLY A 858 9.86 4.02 -11.24
C GLY A 858 11.00 3.50 -10.34
N LEU A 859 10.87 3.71 -9.03
CA LEU A 859 11.91 3.46 -8.01
C LEU A 859 11.29 2.94 -6.71
N GLY A 860 12.08 2.23 -5.90
CA GLY A 860 11.59 1.51 -4.71
C GLY A 860 10.64 0.37 -5.11
N ALA A 861 9.84 -0.09 -4.15
CA ALA A 861 8.94 -1.24 -4.32
C ALA A 861 8.13 -1.19 -5.63
N SER A 862 8.22 -2.24 -6.45
CA SER A 862 7.65 -2.24 -7.80
C SER A 862 6.17 -2.61 -7.89
N HIS A 863 5.58 -3.12 -6.79
CA HIS A 863 4.18 -3.50 -6.69
C HIS A 863 3.46 -2.69 -5.62
N GLN A 864 3.91 -1.44 -5.43
CA GLN A 864 3.28 -0.41 -4.62
C GLN A 864 1.98 0.12 -5.25
N THR A 865 1.14 -0.78 -5.79
CA THR A 865 -0.30 -0.56 -5.97
C THR A 865 -1.04 -0.48 -4.63
N GLY A 866 -0.43 0.21 -3.67
CA GLY A 866 -1.03 0.85 -2.53
C GLY A 866 -1.38 2.30 -2.90
N TRP A 867 -0.65 3.29 -2.40
CA TRP A 867 -0.94 4.69 -2.75
C TRP A 867 -0.76 5.01 -4.23
N THR A 868 0.06 4.27 -4.99
CA THR A 868 0.26 4.56 -6.42
C THR A 868 -0.99 4.20 -7.22
N GLY A 869 -1.87 3.36 -6.65
CA GLY A 869 -3.21 3.10 -7.17
C GLY A 869 -4.09 4.35 -7.33
N LEU A 870 -3.76 5.46 -6.65
CA LEU A 870 -4.43 6.76 -6.82
C LEU A 870 -4.38 7.28 -8.27
N ILE A 871 -3.41 6.84 -9.07
CA ILE A 871 -3.33 7.20 -10.51
C ILE A 871 -4.58 6.80 -11.28
N ALA A 872 -5.30 5.77 -10.82
CA ALA A 872 -6.54 5.34 -11.43
C ALA A 872 -7.69 6.36 -11.28
N LEU A 873 -7.54 7.36 -10.41
CA LEU A 873 -8.53 8.40 -10.13
C LEU A 873 -8.26 9.73 -10.85
N LEU A 874 -7.09 9.88 -11.49
CA LEU A 874 -6.65 11.07 -12.23
C LEU A 874 -6.92 10.94 -13.73
#